data_AF-A0A1J5E4I6-F1
#
_entry.id   AF-A0A1J5E4I6-F1
#
_cell.length_a   1.000
_cell.length_b   1.000
_cell.length_c   1.000
_cell.angle_alpha   90.00
_cell.angle_beta   90.00
_cell.angle_gamma   90.00
#
_symmetry.space_group_name_H-M   'P 1'
#
loop_
_entity.id
_entity.type
_entity.pdbx_description
1 polymer ?
#
loop_
_entity_poly.entity_id
_entity_poly.type
_entity_poly.pdbx_seq_one_letter_code
_entity_poly.pdbx_strand_id
1 'polypeptide(L)'
;MNVTGGKSRWIFFDFERLSLVFLGISSVTTQLLTLREFLSQFHGNEITFSLSIFSWLLLSGLGTLLAKSISRPSLSLLSLLLLVAALMPLAQIAGIRLLRDAAFLHGTSQGFYQILFFIIAASGPYCLVSGFILPIIQSVSRRMDNPLESAALYLFDSIGDIVGGILFSFILVYVLHPFKAIAVTSAPLVFLSLAGLRRSGSTVKLFLSYTLAASFFLVSLWPGLEKKTLSGQYGEILRYIESPYGRVIISEEADQKTIWEAGVPLYSDRDLAGSAEKVHYILSQLDKVEDVLLVSGGLGETLNEVAKYNPRSIDYVELDPSLTEAAKQYNLLSGWARARIINADGRLYLSGTEKRYDAIIFDLPEPDSFQVNRFYTEEAMALVKKAMRDKGVFAFALDYSQNYQSRAERRKFSTLFSTTAGHFRNVLVLPGERAYFLCSDADLFDDIPERLKEKGIASEYIEGYFYGNATPERVRSLNQFSEREPSLNSDFSPGLMKTVFEQWFSRHGSSPVVFFAILAALALSYLIFIKKGEYVLFSTGFSIMGTEMLVLFSFQAVYGYLYLQMGAIVTAFLFGLLPGAIIGRSRMGRLNPGKRLLQSDFLVLLLLCVFWLWMAGSKLSPEPWIFLAYSVLFSAVCGFQFPAAAFFLGEEKSPLAGCLAADLWGAALGALVTGAFLIPWMGMERSVIALIIVKISSIIIITRKGGSRHG
;
A
#
# COMPACT_ATOMS: atom_id res chain seq x y z
N MET A 1 16.47 58.92 27.75
CA MET A 1 15.87 57.70 28.32
C MET A 1 14.61 57.37 27.54
N ASN A 2 14.66 56.35 26.70
CA ASN A 2 13.52 55.50 26.33
C ASN A 2 14.10 54.31 25.56
N VAL A 3 14.54 53.33 26.34
CA VAL A 3 14.93 51.99 25.92
C VAL A 3 13.76 51.09 26.30
N THR A 4 12.92 50.74 25.35
CA THR A 4 11.99 49.59 25.37
C THR A 4 11.53 49.41 23.92
N GLY A 5 11.62 48.27 23.25
CA GLY A 5 12.09 46.95 23.59
C GLY A 5 11.97 46.16 22.29
N GLY A 6 13.11 45.95 21.63
CA GLY A 6 13.20 45.03 20.49
C GLY A 6 12.91 43.62 20.98
N LYS A 7 11.64 43.22 20.95
CA LYS A 7 11.27 41.82 21.13
C LYS A 7 11.72 41.05 19.89
N SER A 8 12.85 40.37 20.04
CA SER A 8 13.17 39.05 19.48
C SER A 8 12.11 38.50 18.52
N ARG A 9 12.29 38.75 17.22
CA ARG A 9 11.31 38.48 16.15
C ARG A 9 11.47 37.11 15.49
N TRP A 10 12.11 36.17 16.18
CA TRP A 10 12.24 34.78 15.79
C TRP A 10 11.88 33.90 17.00
N ILE A 11 11.05 32.88 16.81
CA ILE A 11 10.77 31.72 17.71
C ILE A 11 9.39 31.65 18.43
N PHE A 12 8.52 32.67 18.44
CA PHE A 12 7.11 32.43 18.85
C PHE A 12 6.25 32.08 17.64
N PHE A 13 5.79 30.82 17.57
CA PHE A 13 4.85 30.38 16.54
C PHE A 13 3.46 31.01 16.82
N ASP A 14 2.95 31.79 15.86
CA ASP A 14 1.59 32.32 15.88
C ASP A 14 0.55 31.19 15.75
N PHE A 15 -0.68 31.44 16.24
CA PHE A 15 -1.76 30.44 16.31
C PHE A 15 -2.03 29.75 14.96
N GLU A 16 -1.97 30.51 13.87
CA GLU A 16 -2.22 30.03 12.50
C GLU A 16 -1.13 29.07 12.04
N ARG A 17 0.14 29.34 12.38
CA ARG A 17 1.27 28.48 12.01
C ARG A 17 1.25 27.16 12.77
N LEU A 18 0.95 27.21 14.08
CA LEU A 18 0.74 26.00 14.88
C LEU A 18 -0.47 25.20 14.38
N SER A 19 -1.53 25.87 13.95
CA SER A 19 -2.72 25.21 13.40
C SER A 19 -2.38 24.39 12.17
N LEU A 20 -1.56 24.93 11.25
CA LEU A 20 -1.10 24.21 10.07
C LEU A 20 -0.24 23.00 10.44
N VAL A 21 0.76 23.19 11.31
CA VAL A 21 1.68 22.10 11.70
C VAL A 21 0.92 20.96 12.41
N PHE A 22 0.06 21.29 13.37
CA PHE A 22 -0.68 20.27 14.13
C PHE A 22 -1.78 19.60 13.31
N LEU A 23 -2.40 20.33 12.37
CA LEU A 23 -3.33 19.75 11.41
C LEU A 23 -2.61 18.73 10.52
N GLY A 24 -1.44 19.08 9.96
CA GLY A 24 -0.65 18.17 9.13
C GLY A 24 -0.21 16.91 9.88
N ILE A 25 0.28 17.05 11.12
CA ILE A 25 0.64 15.90 11.98
C ILE A 25 -0.56 14.96 12.17
N SER A 26 -1.72 15.51 12.52
CA SER A 26 -2.94 14.73 12.71
C SER A 26 -3.44 14.11 11.40
N SER A 27 -3.33 14.84 10.29
CA SER A 27 -3.80 14.43 8.96
C SER A 27 -3.01 13.26 8.40
N VAL A 28 -1.68 13.36 8.32
CA VAL A 28 -0.84 12.29 7.79
C VAL A 28 -0.89 11.05 8.66
N THR A 29 -0.92 11.20 9.98
CA THR A 29 -1.09 10.04 10.89
C THR A 29 -2.43 9.33 10.62
N THR A 30 -3.52 10.10 10.48
CA THR A 30 -4.84 9.55 10.15
C THR A 30 -4.85 8.89 8.78
N GLN A 31 -4.17 9.48 7.79
CA GLN A 31 -4.04 8.93 6.45
C GLN A 31 -3.34 7.56 6.47
N LEU A 32 -2.17 7.48 7.10
CA LEU A 32 -1.38 6.25 7.16
C LEU A 32 -2.10 5.15 7.95
N LEU A 33 -2.77 5.49 9.05
CA LEU A 33 -3.62 4.53 9.79
C LEU A 33 -4.82 4.07 8.96
N THR A 34 -5.48 4.98 8.25
CA THR A 34 -6.63 4.65 7.39
C THR A 34 -6.22 3.72 6.25
N LEU A 35 -5.07 3.97 5.62
CA LEU A 35 -4.51 3.09 4.60
C LEU A 35 -4.24 1.69 5.16
N ARG A 36 -3.63 1.62 6.35
CA ARG A 36 -3.37 0.37 7.06
C ARG A 36 -4.64 -0.41 7.40
N GLU A 37 -5.71 0.27 7.80
CA GLU A 37 -7.01 -0.36 8.01
C GLU A 37 -7.59 -0.88 6.69
N PHE A 38 -7.64 -0.07 5.63
CA PHE A 38 -8.19 -0.52 4.35
C PHE A 38 -7.42 -1.71 3.76
N LEU A 39 -6.10 -1.73 3.88
CA LEU A 39 -5.30 -2.89 3.49
C LEU A 39 -5.67 -4.14 4.31
N SER A 40 -5.88 -4.01 5.62
CA SER A 40 -6.34 -5.15 6.43
C SER A 40 -7.80 -5.55 6.16
N GLN A 41 -8.65 -4.65 5.66
CA GLN A 41 -10.07 -4.92 5.41
C GLN A 41 -10.35 -5.48 4.00
N PHE A 42 -9.48 -5.19 3.03
CA PHE A 42 -9.64 -5.58 1.62
C PHE A 42 -8.46 -6.43 1.08
N HIS A 43 -7.78 -7.16 1.97
CA HIS A 43 -6.72 -8.11 1.65
C HIS A 43 -5.53 -7.49 0.87
N GLY A 44 -5.07 -6.32 1.32
CA GLY A 44 -3.70 -5.87 1.05
C GLY A 44 -3.30 -5.59 -0.39
N ASN A 45 -4.24 -5.30 -1.31
CA ASN A 45 -3.89 -5.09 -2.71
C ASN A 45 -3.60 -3.62 -3.10
N GLU A 46 -2.87 -3.48 -4.19
CA GLU A 46 -2.39 -2.22 -4.78
C GLU A 46 -3.52 -1.30 -5.24
N ILE A 47 -4.62 -1.91 -5.68
CA ILE A 47 -5.82 -1.20 -6.12
C ILE A 47 -6.44 -0.47 -4.93
N THR A 48 -6.57 -1.14 -3.78
CA THR A 48 -7.12 -0.55 -2.55
C THR A 48 -6.27 0.62 -2.09
N PHE A 49 -4.94 0.48 -2.13
CA PHE A 49 -4.02 1.58 -1.82
C PHE A 49 -4.24 2.77 -2.77
N SER A 50 -4.27 2.52 -4.08
CA SER A 50 -4.46 3.54 -5.11
C SER A 50 -5.82 4.25 -4.98
N LEU A 51 -6.90 3.50 -4.73
CA LEU A 51 -8.24 4.05 -4.50
C LEU A 51 -8.32 4.88 -3.21
N SER A 52 -7.60 4.47 -2.18
CA SER A 52 -7.54 5.19 -0.90
C SER A 52 -6.86 6.54 -1.05
N ILE A 53 -5.66 6.58 -1.66
CA ILE A 53 -4.95 7.84 -1.94
C ILE A 53 -5.74 8.72 -2.91
N PHE A 54 -6.30 8.14 -3.97
CA PHE A 54 -7.18 8.85 -4.91
C PHE A 54 -8.35 9.53 -4.20
N SER A 55 -9.11 8.78 -3.40
CA SER A 55 -10.28 9.30 -2.70
C SER A 55 -9.88 10.36 -1.69
N TRP A 56 -8.78 10.15 -0.97
CA TRP A 56 -8.24 11.10 -0.01
C TRP A 56 -7.94 12.46 -0.68
N LEU A 57 -7.11 12.45 -1.72
CA LEU A 57 -6.68 13.66 -2.42
C LEU A 57 -7.82 14.34 -3.19
N LEU A 58 -8.69 13.56 -3.84
CA LEU A 58 -9.84 14.08 -4.57
C LEU A 58 -10.79 14.85 -3.63
N LEU A 59 -11.13 14.25 -2.48
CA LEU A 59 -12.07 14.81 -1.51
C LEU A 59 -11.45 15.98 -0.73
N SER A 60 -10.16 15.92 -0.39
CA SER A 60 -9.45 17.09 0.14
C SER A 60 -9.41 18.24 -0.86
N GLY A 61 -9.16 17.97 -2.15
CA GLY A 61 -9.26 18.96 -3.21
C GLY A 61 -10.65 19.57 -3.32
N LEU A 62 -11.71 18.76 -3.23
CA LEU A 62 -13.09 19.24 -3.18
C LEU A 62 -13.36 20.12 -1.95
N GLY A 63 -12.84 19.74 -0.78
CA GLY A 63 -12.91 20.53 0.45
C GLY A 63 -12.30 21.93 0.30
N THR A 64 -11.14 22.04 -0.37
CA THR A 64 -10.50 23.35 -0.63
C THR A 64 -11.35 24.26 -1.52
N LEU A 65 -12.09 23.69 -2.49
CA LEU A 65 -12.98 24.44 -3.36
C LEU A 65 -14.24 24.90 -2.62
N LEU A 66 -14.82 24.05 -1.78
CA LEU A 66 -15.99 24.39 -0.96
C LEU A 66 -15.70 25.51 0.04
N ALA A 67 -14.44 25.64 0.49
CA ALA A 67 -14.03 26.74 1.36
C ALA A 67 -14.21 28.13 0.74
N LYS A 68 -14.26 28.24 -0.60
CA LYS A 68 -14.51 29.52 -1.30
C LYS A 68 -15.88 30.13 -0.97
N SER A 69 -16.84 29.31 -0.56
CA SER A 69 -18.19 29.78 -0.22
C SER A 69 -18.23 30.59 1.09
N ILE A 70 -17.19 30.48 1.94
CA ILE A 70 -17.11 31.23 3.20
C ILE A 70 -16.09 32.36 3.06
N SER A 71 -16.59 33.56 2.74
CA SER A 71 -15.72 34.73 2.53
C SER A 71 -15.20 35.35 3.84
N ARG A 72 -15.86 35.09 4.97
CA ARG A 72 -15.54 35.75 6.25
C ARG A 72 -15.59 34.81 7.48
N PRO A 73 -14.68 33.83 7.61
CA PRO A 73 -14.65 32.96 8.77
C PRO A 73 -14.30 33.74 10.06
N SER A 74 -14.81 33.25 11.20
CA SER A 74 -14.46 33.75 12.53
C SER A 74 -13.42 32.83 13.20
N LEU A 75 -12.65 33.34 14.16
CA LEU A 75 -11.72 32.52 14.95
C LEU A 75 -12.43 31.36 15.65
N SER A 76 -13.67 31.57 16.10
CA SER A 76 -14.49 30.52 16.73
C SER A 76 -14.84 29.38 15.75
N LEU A 77 -15.10 29.71 14.48
CA LEU A 77 -15.40 28.72 13.44
C LEU A 77 -14.14 27.92 13.12
N LEU A 78 -13.00 28.59 12.92
CA LEU A 78 -11.71 27.92 12.69
C LEU A 78 -11.38 26.98 13.86
N SER A 79 -11.51 27.44 15.10
CA SER A 79 -11.21 26.64 16.28
C SER A 79 -12.14 25.42 16.40
N LEU A 80 -13.43 25.55 16.07
CA LEU A 80 -14.36 24.43 16.03
C LEU A 80 -14.01 23.43 14.93
N LEU A 81 -13.63 23.90 13.74
CA LEU A 81 -13.21 23.04 12.63
C LEU A 81 -11.93 22.27 12.98
N LEU A 82 -10.95 22.92 13.62
CA LEU A 82 -9.73 22.25 14.11
C LEU A 82 -10.06 21.18 15.15
N LEU A 83 -11.02 21.45 16.06
CA LEU A 83 -11.49 20.44 17.01
C LEU A 83 -12.14 19.27 16.28
N VAL A 84 -13.06 19.53 15.34
CA VAL A 84 -13.71 18.47 14.54
C VAL A 84 -12.66 17.62 13.82
N ALA A 85 -11.68 18.24 13.16
CA ALA A 85 -10.58 17.53 12.51
C ALA A 85 -9.73 16.71 13.50
N ALA A 86 -9.57 17.15 14.74
CA ALA A 86 -8.81 16.40 15.74
C ALA A 86 -9.55 15.16 16.27
N LEU A 87 -10.88 15.24 16.43
CA LEU A 87 -11.69 14.19 17.05
C LEU A 87 -12.21 13.15 16.03
N MET A 88 -12.43 13.57 14.79
CA MET A 88 -13.01 12.75 13.73
C MET A 88 -12.23 11.47 13.37
N PRO A 89 -10.88 11.41 13.43
CA PRO A 89 -10.12 10.19 13.15
C PRO A 89 -10.57 8.97 13.97
N LEU A 90 -10.95 9.17 15.24
CA LEU A 90 -11.48 8.10 16.09
C LEU A 90 -12.75 7.50 15.49
N ALA A 91 -13.70 8.36 15.10
CA ALA A 91 -14.95 7.94 14.49
C ALA A 91 -14.73 7.29 13.12
N GLN A 92 -13.77 7.78 12.34
CA GLN A 92 -13.40 7.21 11.04
C GLN A 92 -12.84 5.79 11.17
N ILE A 93 -11.82 5.56 12.01
CA ILE A 93 -11.23 4.23 12.17
C ILE A 93 -12.23 3.25 12.78
N ALA A 94 -12.99 3.67 13.80
CA ALA A 94 -14.06 2.84 14.37
C ALA A 94 -15.14 2.54 13.32
N GLY A 95 -15.51 3.53 12.51
CA GLY A 95 -16.47 3.39 11.41
C GLY A 95 -16.00 2.39 10.34
N ILE A 96 -14.73 2.45 9.93
CA ILE A 96 -14.15 1.49 8.96
C ILE A 96 -14.31 0.05 9.46
N ARG A 97 -14.05 -0.20 10.75
CA ARG A 97 -14.15 -1.54 11.34
C ARG A 97 -15.61 -1.98 11.53
N LEU A 98 -16.46 -1.12 12.07
CA LEU A 98 -17.84 -1.48 12.43
C LEU A 98 -18.80 -1.50 11.25
N LEU A 99 -18.62 -0.61 10.26
CA LEU A 99 -19.53 -0.51 9.12
C LEU A 99 -19.22 -1.51 8.01
N ARG A 100 -18.02 -2.14 8.02
CA ARG A 100 -17.67 -3.17 7.03
C ARG A 100 -18.69 -4.30 7.03
N ASP A 101 -18.99 -4.83 8.21
CA ASP A 101 -19.90 -5.96 8.42
C ASP A 101 -21.36 -5.60 8.14
N ALA A 102 -21.71 -4.32 8.26
CA ALA A 102 -23.03 -3.82 7.89
C ALA A 102 -23.16 -3.60 6.37
N ALA A 103 -22.06 -3.20 5.71
CA ALA A 103 -22.05 -2.92 4.28
C ALA A 103 -21.85 -4.17 3.42
N PHE A 104 -21.15 -5.18 3.95
CA PHE A 104 -20.72 -6.35 3.20
C PHE A 104 -21.05 -7.65 3.93
N LEU A 105 -21.42 -8.66 3.15
CA LEU A 105 -21.67 -9.99 3.67
C LEU A 105 -20.34 -10.64 4.10
N HIS A 106 -20.26 -11.17 5.31
CA HIS A 106 -19.07 -11.87 5.82
C HIS A 106 -18.62 -12.98 4.86
N GLY A 107 -17.30 -13.10 4.68
CA GLY A 107 -16.69 -14.12 3.81
C GLY A 107 -16.74 -13.82 2.31
N THR A 108 -17.31 -12.70 1.89
CA THR A 108 -17.33 -12.31 0.46
C THR A 108 -16.13 -11.44 0.09
N SER A 109 -15.52 -11.73 -1.07
CA SER A 109 -14.59 -10.79 -1.70
C SER A 109 -15.36 -9.60 -2.27
N GLN A 110 -14.79 -8.41 -2.18
CA GLN A 110 -15.44 -7.18 -2.66
C GLN A 110 -14.88 -6.77 -4.02
N GLY A 111 -15.77 -6.31 -4.90
CA GLY A 111 -15.43 -5.79 -6.21
C GLY A 111 -15.04 -4.31 -6.16
N PHE A 112 -14.49 -3.82 -7.29
CA PHE A 112 -13.93 -2.47 -7.42
C PHE A 112 -14.84 -1.35 -6.94
N TYR A 113 -16.09 -1.34 -7.40
CA TYR A 113 -17.03 -0.25 -7.11
C TYR A 113 -17.48 -0.24 -5.64
N GLN A 114 -17.61 -1.41 -5.03
CA GLN A 114 -17.96 -1.57 -3.62
C GLN A 114 -16.85 -1.02 -2.72
N ILE A 115 -15.59 -1.39 -3.02
CA ILE A 115 -14.40 -0.88 -2.33
C ILE A 115 -14.31 0.64 -2.49
N LEU A 116 -14.42 1.16 -3.72
CA LEU A 116 -14.36 2.60 -4.00
C LEU A 116 -15.43 3.38 -3.22
N PHE A 117 -16.69 2.94 -3.26
CA PHE A 117 -17.77 3.62 -2.55
C PHE A 117 -17.56 3.61 -1.04
N PHE A 118 -17.14 2.48 -0.48
CA PHE A 118 -16.85 2.37 0.96
C PHE A 118 -15.70 3.28 1.38
N ILE A 119 -14.61 3.31 0.61
CA ILE A 119 -13.47 4.21 0.88
C ILE A 119 -13.91 5.68 0.84
N ILE A 120 -14.67 6.10 -0.18
CA ILE A 120 -15.19 7.47 -0.29
C ILE A 120 -16.11 7.80 0.89
N ALA A 121 -17.01 6.90 1.26
CA ALA A 121 -17.94 7.12 2.36
C ALA A 121 -17.23 7.21 3.73
N ALA A 122 -16.24 6.34 3.96
CA ALA A 122 -15.52 6.27 5.23
C ALA A 122 -14.49 7.40 5.40
N SER A 123 -13.73 7.74 4.36
CA SER A 123 -12.69 8.78 4.42
C SER A 123 -13.20 10.18 4.08
N GLY A 124 -14.26 10.28 3.28
CA GLY A 124 -14.72 11.54 2.70
C GLY A 124 -15.05 12.64 3.69
N PRO A 125 -15.78 12.37 4.79
CA PRO A 125 -16.07 13.39 5.79
C PRO A 125 -14.81 14.06 6.37
N TYR A 126 -13.76 13.29 6.68
CA TYR A 126 -12.49 13.82 7.18
C TYR A 126 -11.71 14.56 6.11
N CYS A 127 -11.60 13.99 4.91
CA CYS A 127 -10.87 14.59 3.79
C CYS A 127 -11.48 15.94 3.38
N LEU A 128 -12.81 16.04 3.36
CA LEU A 128 -13.52 17.30 3.09
C LEU A 128 -13.21 18.35 4.16
N VAL A 129 -13.27 17.99 5.45
CA VAL A 129 -13.01 18.93 6.56
C VAL A 129 -11.55 19.39 6.56
N SER A 130 -10.60 18.47 6.43
CA SER A 130 -9.16 18.80 6.39
C SER A 130 -8.82 19.72 5.22
N GLY A 131 -9.28 19.41 4.01
CA GLY A 131 -9.12 20.27 2.84
C GLY A 131 -9.81 21.63 2.98
N PHE A 132 -10.95 21.68 3.66
CA PHE A 132 -11.69 22.92 3.93
C PHE A 132 -10.96 23.86 4.90
N ILE A 133 -10.22 23.32 5.88
CA ILE A 133 -9.56 24.12 6.92
C ILE A 133 -8.41 24.96 6.35
N LEU A 134 -7.66 24.47 5.36
CA LEU A 134 -6.47 25.16 4.85
C LEU A 134 -6.79 26.57 4.29
N PRO A 135 -7.76 26.77 3.36
CA PRO A 135 -8.12 28.11 2.90
C PRO A 135 -8.76 28.99 3.99
N ILE A 136 -9.40 28.38 4.99
CA ILE A 136 -9.99 29.10 6.13
C ILE A 136 -8.89 29.70 7.03
N ILE A 137 -7.82 28.95 7.31
CA ILE A 137 -6.64 29.46 8.03
C ILE A 137 -6.07 30.67 7.30
N GLN A 138 -5.92 30.60 5.96
CA GLN A 138 -5.45 31.73 5.17
C GLN A 138 -6.36 32.95 5.30
N SER A 139 -7.68 32.73 5.20
CA SER A 139 -8.68 33.80 5.26
C SER A 139 -8.73 34.49 6.62
N VAL A 140 -8.50 33.77 7.71
CA VAL A 140 -8.35 34.34 9.06
C VAL A 140 -7.04 35.11 9.19
N SER A 141 -5.93 34.55 8.69
CA SER A 141 -4.61 35.18 8.74
C SER A 141 -4.54 36.51 7.98
N ARG A 142 -5.28 36.63 6.86
CA ARG A 142 -5.37 37.89 6.07
C ARG A 142 -5.87 39.11 6.84
N ARG A 143 -6.44 38.93 8.03
CA ARG A 143 -6.95 40.01 8.88
C ARG A 143 -5.95 40.47 9.95
N MET A 144 -4.78 39.88 9.99
CA MET A 144 -3.74 40.17 10.98
C MET A 144 -2.62 41.00 10.35
N ASP A 145 -1.79 41.62 11.21
CA ASP A 145 -0.70 42.51 10.77
C ASP A 145 0.35 41.81 9.88
N ASN A 146 0.51 40.49 9.99
CA ASN A 146 1.40 39.68 9.13
C ASN A 146 0.62 38.52 8.48
N PRO A 147 -0.04 38.75 7.33
CA PRO A 147 -0.83 37.71 6.67
C PRO A 147 0.05 36.59 6.09
N LEU A 148 -0.43 35.36 6.19
CA LEU A 148 0.22 34.19 5.59
C LEU A 148 0.05 34.18 4.06
N GLU A 149 1.17 34.38 3.37
CA GLU A 149 1.29 34.13 1.93
C GLU A 149 0.96 32.67 1.58
N SER A 150 0.47 32.45 0.37
CA SER A 150 0.12 31.12 -0.16
C SER A 150 1.28 30.11 -0.05
N ALA A 151 2.50 30.57 -0.34
CA ALA A 151 3.72 29.74 -0.24
C ALA A 151 4.13 29.45 1.20
N ALA A 152 3.89 30.37 2.15
CA ALA A 152 4.18 30.14 3.56
C ALA A 152 3.20 29.14 4.18
N LEU A 153 1.92 29.19 3.77
CA LEU A 153 0.91 28.22 4.19
C LEU A 153 1.30 26.81 3.77
N TYR A 154 1.60 26.60 2.49
CA TYR A 154 2.07 25.32 1.97
C TYR A 154 3.31 24.80 2.73
N LEU A 155 4.25 25.69 3.05
CA LEU A 155 5.45 25.32 3.81
C LEU A 155 5.15 24.78 5.21
N PHE A 156 4.31 25.47 6.00
CA PHE A 156 3.99 25.03 7.36
C PHE A 156 3.11 23.78 7.38
N ASP A 157 2.24 23.61 6.38
CA ASP A 157 1.46 22.40 6.17
C ASP A 157 2.38 21.21 5.89
N SER A 158 3.31 21.36 4.93
CA SER A 158 4.32 20.33 4.64
C SER A 158 5.20 19.98 5.84
N ILE A 159 5.55 20.96 6.71
CA ILE A 159 6.29 20.67 7.95
C ILE A 159 5.46 19.77 8.87
N GLY A 160 4.17 20.07 9.03
CA GLY A 160 3.25 19.23 9.81
C GLY A 160 3.19 17.80 9.27
N ASP A 161 2.99 17.67 7.96
CA ASP A 161 2.90 16.39 7.27
C ASP A 161 4.17 15.56 7.40
N ILE A 162 5.35 16.17 7.25
CA ILE A 162 6.64 15.51 7.43
C ILE A 162 6.82 15.04 8.87
N VAL A 163 6.53 15.91 9.85
CA VAL A 163 6.66 15.55 11.27
C VAL A 163 5.70 14.41 11.62
N GLY A 164 4.46 14.45 11.12
CA GLY A 164 3.48 13.38 11.29
C GLY A 164 3.94 12.07 10.65
N GLY A 165 4.43 12.12 9.41
CA GLY A 165 4.95 10.96 8.68
C GLY A 165 6.15 10.32 9.37
N ILE A 166 7.13 11.11 9.82
CA ILE A 166 8.30 10.62 10.57
C ILE A 166 7.86 10.01 11.91
N LEU A 167 7.04 10.74 12.67
CA LEU A 167 6.56 10.29 13.98
C LEU A 167 5.81 8.95 13.84
N PHE A 168 4.93 8.83 12.86
CA PHE A 168 4.18 7.61 12.63
C PHE A 168 5.08 6.45 12.18
N SER A 169 5.86 6.66 11.11
CA SER A 169 6.59 5.59 10.41
C SER A 169 7.74 5.01 11.22
N PHE A 170 8.37 5.79 12.10
CA PHE A 170 9.54 5.35 12.86
C PHE A 170 9.29 5.15 14.34
N ILE A 171 8.18 5.67 14.90
CA ILE A 171 7.92 5.61 16.35
C ILE A 171 6.55 5.00 16.63
N LEU A 172 5.46 5.64 16.19
CA LEU A 172 4.12 5.24 16.64
C LEU A 172 3.76 3.82 16.18
N VAL A 173 4.15 3.44 14.96
CA VAL A 173 3.86 2.11 14.40
C VAL A 173 4.44 0.94 15.20
N TYR A 174 5.53 1.16 15.94
CA TYR A 174 6.20 0.13 16.74
C TYR A 174 5.74 0.10 18.20
N VAL A 175 5.09 1.17 18.68
CA VAL A 175 4.86 1.39 20.12
C VAL A 175 3.37 1.46 20.47
N LEU A 176 2.52 2.00 19.59
CA LEU A 176 1.13 2.31 19.89
C LEU A 176 0.16 1.62 18.94
N HIS A 177 -0.95 1.12 19.50
CA HIS A 177 -2.11 0.69 18.72
C HIS A 177 -2.83 1.88 18.05
N PRO A 178 -3.60 1.64 16.97
CA PRO A 178 -4.23 2.69 16.15
C PRO A 178 -4.98 3.78 16.94
N PHE A 179 -5.85 3.42 17.89
CA PHE A 179 -6.63 4.42 18.62
C PHE A 179 -5.77 5.26 19.58
N LYS A 180 -4.73 4.67 20.18
CA LYS A 180 -3.77 5.40 21.02
C LYS A 180 -2.90 6.34 20.20
N ALA A 181 -2.47 5.91 19.01
CA ALA A 181 -1.72 6.75 18.08
C ALA A 181 -2.54 8.00 17.71
N ILE A 182 -3.82 7.83 17.36
CA ILE A 182 -4.75 8.94 17.09
C ILE A 182 -4.84 9.90 18.29
N ALA A 183 -5.01 9.38 19.50
CA ALA A 183 -5.10 10.24 20.69
C ALA A 183 -3.85 11.11 20.87
N VAL A 184 -2.66 10.51 20.72
CA VAL A 184 -1.38 11.20 20.89
C VAL A 184 -1.18 12.28 19.81
N THR A 185 -1.44 11.96 18.54
CA THR A 185 -1.21 12.90 17.43
C THR A 185 -2.26 14.00 17.34
N SER A 186 -3.50 13.73 17.77
CA SER A 186 -4.57 14.73 17.82
C SER A 186 -4.46 15.67 19.03
N ALA A 187 -3.74 15.29 20.10
CA ALA A 187 -3.69 16.08 21.34
C ALA A 187 -3.20 17.53 21.18
N PRO A 188 -2.13 17.83 20.41
CA PRO A 188 -1.71 19.21 20.17
C PRO A 188 -2.78 20.04 19.46
N LEU A 189 -3.48 19.44 18.50
CA LEU A 189 -4.54 20.09 17.74
C LEU A 189 -5.78 20.36 18.62
N VAL A 190 -6.16 19.40 19.47
CA VAL A 190 -7.22 19.59 20.48
C VAL A 190 -6.87 20.74 21.42
N PHE A 191 -5.66 20.74 22.00
CA PHE A 191 -5.25 21.81 22.91
C PHE A 191 -5.29 23.19 22.24
N LEU A 192 -4.78 23.28 21.01
CA LEU A 192 -4.79 24.52 20.24
C LEU A 192 -6.22 24.98 19.94
N SER A 193 -7.12 24.07 19.56
CA SER A 193 -8.53 24.39 19.29
C SER A 193 -9.23 24.96 20.53
N LEU A 194 -8.99 24.39 21.72
CA LEU A 194 -9.56 24.87 22.98
C LEU A 194 -9.00 26.24 23.38
N ALA A 195 -7.71 26.49 23.14
CA ALA A 195 -7.08 27.79 23.35
C ALA A 195 -7.65 28.86 22.40
N GLY A 196 -7.89 28.51 21.13
CA GLY A 196 -8.56 29.38 20.16
C GLY A 196 -10.00 29.72 20.54
N LEU A 197 -10.78 28.72 21.01
CA LEU A 197 -12.13 28.94 21.51
C LEU A 197 -12.15 29.82 22.76
N ARG A 198 -11.21 29.62 23.70
CA ARG A 198 -11.07 30.48 24.89
C ARG A 198 -10.82 31.93 24.50
N ARG A 199 -9.96 32.18 23.50
CA ARG A 199 -9.71 33.52 22.95
C ARG A 199 -10.93 34.14 22.26
N SER A 200 -11.81 33.31 21.68
CA SER A 200 -13.03 33.78 21.02
C SER A 200 -14.12 34.28 21.98
N GLY A 201 -14.00 34.02 23.28
CA GLY A 201 -14.91 34.52 24.32
C GLY A 201 -16.24 33.77 24.49
N SER A 202 -16.46 32.65 23.78
CA SER A 202 -17.71 31.87 23.88
C SER A 202 -17.61 30.75 24.92
N THR A 203 -18.13 31.00 26.13
CA THR A 203 -18.07 30.03 27.25
C THR A 203 -18.85 28.74 26.97
N VAL A 204 -20.00 28.81 26.29
CA VAL A 204 -20.83 27.63 25.96
C VAL A 204 -20.10 26.71 24.98
N LYS A 205 -19.55 27.27 23.89
CA LYS A 205 -18.80 26.48 22.91
C LYS A 205 -17.54 25.86 23.52
N LEU A 206 -16.89 26.60 24.42
CA LEU A 206 -15.72 26.11 25.14
C LEU A 206 -16.06 24.93 26.05
N PHE A 207 -17.13 25.04 26.86
CA PHE A 207 -17.57 23.95 27.74
C PHE A 207 -17.90 22.67 26.95
N LEU A 208 -18.70 22.79 25.89
CA LEU A 208 -19.05 21.66 25.02
C LEU A 208 -17.79 21.02 24.39
N SER A 209 -16.84 21.85 23.98
CA SER A 209 -15.59 21.39 23.38
C SER A 209 -14.69 20.66 24.39
N TYR A 210 -14.66 21.10 25.65
CA TYR A 210 -13.98 20.36 26.72
C TYR A 210 -14.61 19.00 26.98
N THR A 211 -15.95 18.93 27.02
CA THR A 211 -16.65 17.66 27.21
C THR A 211 -16.37 16.69 26.07
N LEU A 212 -16.40 17.16 24.82
CA LEU A 212 -16.08 16.35 23.64
C LEU A 212 -14.61 15.91 23.59
N ALA A 213 -13.68 16.79 23.96
CA ALA A 213 -12.26 16.45 24.05
C ALA A 213 -12.02 15.39 25.14
N ALA A 214 -12.63 15.57 26.32
CA ALA A 214 -12.51 14.61 27.41
C ALA A 214 -13.09 13.24 27.03
N SER A 215 -14.27 13.18 26.41
CA SER A 215 -14.85 11.91 25.96
C SER A 215 -13.99 11.23 24.90
N PHE A 216 -13.43 12.00 23.96
CA PHE A 216 -12.49 11.48 22.96
C PHE A 216 -11.27 10.80 23.58
N PHE A 217 -10.61 11.43 24.56
CA PHE A 217 -9.45 10.81 25.21
C PHE A 217 -9.84 9.59 26.05
N LEU A 218 -10.97 9.65 26.78
CA LEU A 218 -11.47 8.52 27.56
C LEU A 218 -11.75 7.30 26.68
N VAL A 219 -12.36 7.50 25.51
CA VAL A 219 -12.65 6.42 24.57
C VAL A 219 -11.37 5.93 23.89
N SER A 220 -10.55 6.83 23.33
CA SER A 220 -9.36 6.46 22.55
C SER A 220 -8.29 5.74 23.36
N LEU A 221 -8.20 6.02 24.66
CA LEU A 221 -7.24 5.38 25.57
C LEU A 221 -7.79 4.12 26.25
N TRP A 222 -9.04 3.75 25.99
CA TRP A 222 -9.65 2.57 26.60
C TRP A 222 -9.00 1.28 26.07
N PRO A 223 -8.40 0.42 26.92
CA PRO A 223 -7.65 -0.76 26.46
C PRO A 223 -8.49 -1.78 25.68
N GLY A 224 -9.80 -1.84 25.96
CA GLY A 224 -10.71 -2.78 25.30
C GLY A 224 -11.23 -2.32 23.93
N LEU A 225 -11.00 -1.06 23.54
CA LEU A 225 -11.60 -0.49 22.33
C LEU A 225 -11.17 -1.24 21.07
N GLU A 226 -9.87 -1.52 20.94
CA GLU A 226 -9.30 -2.25 19.78
C GLU A 226 -10.02 -3.59 19.58
N LYS A 227 -9.96 -4.47 20.58
CA LYS A 227 -10.60 -5.78 20.55
C LYS A 227 -12.11 -5.69 20.31
N LYS A 228 -12.81 -4.76 20.97
CA LYS A 228 -14.27 -4.58 20.81
C LYS A 228 -14.67 -4.15 19.41
N THR A 229 -13.87 -3.31 18.75
CA THR A 229 -14.16 -2.91 17.36
C THR A 229 -13.89 -4.02 16.34
N LEU A 230 -13.06 -5.01 16.69
CA LEU A 230 -12.66 -6.11 15.81
C LEU A 230 -13.45 -7.40 16.08
N SER A 231 -14.03 -7.58 17.27
CA SER A 231 -14.72 -8.82 17.65
C SER A 231 -15.93 -9.14 16.78
N GLY A 232 -16.56 -8.15 16.13
CA GLY A 232 -17.62 -8.40 15.15
C GLY A 232 -17.13 -9.15 13.91
N GLN A 233 -15.87 -8.91 13.51
CA GLN A 233 -15.25 -9.48 12.32
C GLN A 233 -14.59 -10.84 12.59
N TYR A 234 -13.95 -10.98 13.76
CA TYR A 234 -13.11 -12.13 14.09
C TYR A 234 -13.66 -13.00 15.22
N GLY A 235 -14.85 -12.70 15.74
CA GLY A 235 -15.44 -13.42 16.87
C GLY A 235 -14.65 -13.23 18.17
N GLU A 236 -14.37 -14.34 18.87
CA GLU A 236 -13.63 -14.31 20.12
C GLU A 236 -12.12 -14.14 19.87
N ILE A 237 -11.58 -12.98 20.25
CA ILE A 237 -10.17 -12.62 20.01
C ILE A 237 -9.31 -12.96 21.25
N LEU A 238 -8.57 -14.06 21.16
CA LEU A 238 -7.56 -14.45 22.15
C LEU A 238 -6.42 -13.44 22.17
N ARG A 239 -5.83 -13.19 21.01
CA ARG A 239 -4.66 -12.30 20.86
C ARG A 239 -4.85 -11.34 19.68
N TYR A 240 -4.48 -10.09 19.91
CA TYR A 240 -4.43 -9.03 18.90
C TYR A 240 -3.03 -8.40 18.93
N ILE A 241 -2.37 -8.37 17.78
CA ILE A 241 -1.05 -7.76 17.58
C ILE A 241 -1.13 -6.88 16.34
N GLU A 242 -0.64 -5.65 16.46
CA GLU A 242 -0.51 -4.73 15.35
C GLU A 242 0.97 -4.63 15.00
N SER A 243 1.42 -5.42 14.02
CA SER A 243 2.82 -5.51 13.62
C SER A 243 3.14 -4.47 12.52
N PRO A 244 4.42 -4.09 12.35
CA PRO A 244 4.85 -3.30 11.19
C PRO A 244 4.67 -4.01 9.84
N TYR A 245 4.47 -5.33 9.82
CA TYR A 245 4.25 -6.13 8.60
C TYR A 245 2.77 -6.35 8.29
N GLY A 246 1.91 -6.39 9.32
CA GLY A 246 0.49 -6.59 9.17
C GLY A 246 -0.22 -6.70 10.52
N ARG A 247 -1.54 -6.79 10.48
CA ARG A 247 -2.34 -7.12 11.67
C ARG A 247 -2.38 -8.62 11.86
N VAL A 248 -2.01 -9.11 13.04
CA VAL A 248 -2.10 -10.52 13.41
C VAL A 248 -3.18 -10.70 14.49
N ILE A 249 -4.16 -11.55 14.21
CA ILE A 249 -5.23 -11.91 15.14
C ILE A 249 -5.27 -13.42 15.32
N ILE A 250 -5.39 -13.86 16.56
CA ILE A 250 -5.73 -15.25 16.89
C ILE A 250 -7.15 -15.25 17.44
N SER A 251 -8.05 -15.89 16.70
CA SER A 251 -9.43 -16.08 17.13
C SER A 251 -9.69 -17.53 17.51
N GLU A 252 -10.70 -17.73 18.35
CA GLU A 252 -11.19 -19.04 18.75
C GLU A 252 -12.68 -19.15 18.39
N GLU A 253 -13.04 -20.25 17.73
CA GLU A 253 -14.43 -20.59 17.47
C GLU A 253 -14.65 -22.05 17.90
N ALA A 254 -15.41 -22.23 18.98
CA ALA A 254 -15.49 -23.49 19.71
C ALA A 254 -14.08 -23.99 20.12
N ASP A 255 -13.62 -25.10 19.56
CA ASP A 255 -12.29 -25.67 19.83
C ASP A 255 -11.25 -25.36 18.73
N GLN A 256 -11.64 -24.61 17.68
CA GLN A 256 -10.78 -24.33 16.55
C GLN A 256 -10.13 -22.94 16.70
N LYS A 257 -8.80 -22.92 16.64
CA LYS A 257 -8.03 -21.68 16.58
C LYS A 257 -7.69 -21.34 15.15
N THR A 258 -7.90 -20.07 14.79
CA THR A 258 -7.57 -19.53 13.47
C THR A 258 -6.60 -18.36 13.63
N ILE A 259 -5.51 -18.39 12.85
CA ILE A 259 -4.58 -17.26 12.75
C ILE A 259 -4.93 -16.44 11.52
N TRP A 260 -5.15 -15.15 11.71
CA TRP A 260 -5.44 -14.18 10.66
C TRP A 260 -4.26 -13.23 10.51
N GLU A 261 -3.84 -12.98 9.27
CA GLU A 261 -2.91 -11.92 8.91
C GLU A 261 -3.56 -10.98 7.90
N ALA A 262 -3.60 -9.68 8.22
CA ALA A 262 -4.18 -8.64 7.36
C ALA A 262 -5.61 -8.98 6.84
N GLY A 263 -6.40 -9.69 7.65
CA GLY A 263 -7.77 -10.10 7.32
C GLY A 263 -7.90 -11.43 6.58
N VAL A 264 -6.79 -12.08 6.21
CA VAL A 264 -6.77 -13.38 5.54
C VAL A 264 -6.47 -14.49 6.56
N PRO A 265 -7.24 -15.59 6.59
CA PRO A 265 -6.92 -16.73 7.44
C PRO A 265 -5.70 -17.46 6.87
N LEU A 266 -4.61 -17.52 7.65
CA LEU A 266 -3.38 -18.25 7.27
C LEU A 266 -3.41 -19.70 7.72
N TYR A 267 -4.08 -20.00 8.84
CA TYR A 267 -4.11 -21.32 9.42
C TYR A 267 -5.39 -21.56 10.22
N SER A 268 -5.86 -22.81 10.20
CA SER A 268 -6.93 -23.34 11.06
C SER A 268 -6.51 -24.70 11.60
N ASP A 269 -6.76 -24.94 12.89
CA ASP A 269 -6.34 -26.11 13.72
C ASP A 269 -6.75 -27.51 13.19
N ARG A 270 -7.36 -27.62 12.00
CA ARG A 270 -7.91 -28.87 11.44
C ARG A 270 -7.69 -29.07 9.93
N ASP A 271 -6.82 -28.30 9.28
CA ASP A 271 -6.50 -28.53 7.86
C ASP A 271 -5.44 -29.63 7.65
N LEU A 272 -5.88 -30.89 7.83
CA LEU A 272 -5.06 -32.07 7.56
C LEU A 272 -4.83 -32.28 6.05
N ALA A 273 -5.82 -31.94 5.22
CA ALA A 273 -5.77 -32.12 3.77
C ALA A 273 -4.67 -31.26 3.13
N GLY A 274 -4.72 -29.94 3.36
CA GLY A 274 -3.74 -29.00 2.83
C GLY A 274 -2.32 -29.28 3.34
N SER A 275 -2.19 -29.68 4.61
CA SER A 275 -0.90 -30.06 5.20
C SER A 275 -0.31 -31.33 4.59
N ALA A 276 -1.13 -32.35 4.36
CA ALA A 276 -0.70 -33.60 3.77
C ALA A 276 -0.33 -33.43 2.29
N GLU A 277 -1.17 -32.78 1.49
CA GLU A 277 -0.91 -32.58 0.05
C GLU A 277 0.36 -31.75 -0.17
N LYS A 278 0.50 -30.59 0.52
CA LYS A 278 1.64 -29.69 0.31
C LYS A 278 3.00 -30.32 0.66
N VAL A 279 3.02 -31.22 1.64
CA VAL A 279 4.27 -31.87 2.09
C VAL A 279 4.52 -33.16 1.34
N HIS A 280 3.53 -34.05 1.22
CA HIS A 280 3.75 -35.37 0.66
C HIS A 280 3.92 -35.36 -0.85
N TYR A 281 3.26 -34.45 -1.58
CA TYR A 281 3.39 -34.40 -3.03
C TYR A 281 4.83 -34.08 -3.45
N ILE A 282 5.53 -33.23 -2.70
CA ILE A 282 6.92 -32.87 -2.95
C ILE A 282 7.92 -33.83 -2.30
N LEU A 283 7.80 -34.13 -1.01
CA LEU A 283 8.84 -34.89 -0.30
C LEU A 283 8.88 -36.38 -0.70
N SER A 284 7.78 -36.92 -1.23
CA SER A 284 7.76 -38.28 -1.80
C SER A 284 8.60 -38.44 -3.07
N GLN A 285 8.89 -37.35 -3.78
CA GLN A 285 9.69 -37.36 -5.01
C GLN A 285 11.17 -37.69 -4.73
N LEU A 286 11.67 -37.31 -3.55
CA LEU A 286 13.07 -37.47 -3.16
C LEU A 286 13.30 -38.83 -2.53
N ASP A 287 14.34 -39.57 -2.90
CA ASP A 287 14.67 -40.85 -2.24
C ASP A 287 15.07 -40.67 -0.78
N LYS A 288 15.84 -39.62 -0.48
CA LYS A 288 16.25 -39.21 0.86
C LYS A 288 16.01 -37.71 1.05
N VAL A 289 15.39 -37.34 2.16
CA VAL A 289 15.12 -35.95 2.53
C VAL A 289 16.12 -35.56 3.61
N GLU A 290 17.06 -34.65 3.34
CA GLU A 290 18.02 -34.18 4.34
C GLU A 290 17.76 -32.72 4.71
N ASP A 291 17.78 -31.79 3.75
CA ASP A 291 17.63 -30.36 4.01
C ASP A 291 16.40 -29.80 3.29
N VAL A 292 15.44 -29.32 4.08
CA VAL A 292 14.18 -28.77 3.61
C VAL A 292 14.13 -27.28 3.92
N LEU A 293 13.78 -26.47 2.91
CA LEU A 293 13.44 -25.06 3.07
C LEU A 293 11.94 -24.89 2.92
N LEU A 294 11.31 -24.33 3.95
CA LEU A 294 9.91 -23.94 3.94
C LEU A 294 9.82 -22.41 4.01
N VAL A 295 9.26 -21.78 2.99
CA VAL A 295 9.03 -20.34 2.93
C VAL A 295 7.55 -20.07 3.20
N SER A 296 7.25 -19.39 4.31
CA SER A 296 5.89 -19.20 4.85
C SER A 296 5.21 -20.54 5.20
N GLY A 297 3.98 -20.49 5.72
CA GLY A 297 3.08 -21.66 5.84
C GLY A 297 3.53 -22.79 6.78
N GLY A 298 4.54 -22.54 7.63
CA GLY A 298 5.01 -23.49 8.65
C GLY A 298 4.08 -23.68 9.83
N LEU A 299 2.91 -23.04 9.83
CA LEU A 299 1.91 -23.14 10.88
C LEU A 299 1.20 -24.51 10.85
N GLY A 300 0.78 -24.95 12.03
CA GLY A 300 0.02 -26.18 12.22
C GLY A 300 0.79 -27.47 11.97
N GLU A 301 0.12 -28.41 11.31
CA GLU A 301 0.62 -29.76 11.06
C GLU A 301 1.69 -29.84 9.95
N THR A 302 1.92 -28.75 9.20
CA THR A 302 2.89 -28.73 8.10
C THR A 302 4.28 -29.21 8.56
N LEU A 303 4.78 -28.71 9.70
CA LEU A 303 6.08 -29.11 10.22
C LEU A 303 6.08 -30.55 10.78
N ASN A 304 4.94 -31.04 11.29
CA ASN A 304 4.79 -32.44 11.71
C ASN A 304 4.84 -33.39 10.51
N GLU A 305 4.16 -33.04 9.42
CA GLU A 305 4.18 -33.82 8.18
C GLU A 305 5.60 -33.87 7.59
N VAL A 306 6.32 -32.76 7.60
CA VAL A 306 7.74 -32.72 7.17
C VAL A 306 8.60 -33.60 8.09
N ALA A 307 8.34 -33.60 9.40
CA ALA A 307 9.10 -34.38 10.37
C ALA A 307 8.97 -35.91 10.17
N LYS A 308 7.89 -36.41 9.53
CA LYS A 308 7.74 -37.84 9.18
C LYS A 308 8.85 -38.36 8.27
N TYR A 309 9.46 -37.49 7.46
CA TYR A 309 10.58 -37.84 6.58
C TYR A 309 11.93 -37.85 7.29
N ASN A 310 11.96 -37.52 8.60
CA ASN A 310 13.18 -37.42 9.42
C ASN A 310 14.32 -36.61 8.78
N PRO A 311 14.06 -35.37 8.30
CA PRO A 311 15.08 -34.53 7.69
C PRO A 311 16.19 -34.20 8.69
N ARG A 312 17.41 -33.99 8.17
CA ARG A 312 18.56 -33.51 8.93
C ARG A 312 18.38 -32.07 9.39
N SER A 313 17.83 -31.21 8.53
CA SER A 313 17.53 -29.83 8.89
C SER A 313 16.29 -29.30 8.17
N ILE A 314 15.52 -28.48 8.89
CA ILE A 314 14.37 -27.76 8.37
C ILE A 314 14.62 -26.28 8.62
N ASP A 315 14.77 -25.48 7.57
CA ASP A 315 14.81 -24.03 7.69
C ASP A 315 13.41 -23.48 7.36
N TYR A 316 12.76 -22.88 8.35
CA TYR A 316 11.45 -22.22 8.18
C TYR A 316 11.67 -20.71 8.14
N VAL A 317 11.40 -20.11 6.98
CA VAL A 317 11.58 -18.68 6.73
C VAL A 317 10.22 -18.00 6.79
N GLU A 318 10.09 -17.02 7.69
CA GLU A 318 8.86 -16.25 7.89
C GLU A 318 9.19 -14.76 7.99
N LEU A 319 8.37 -13.90 7.38
CA LEU A 319 8.62 -12.47 7.32
C LEU A 319 8.36 -11.80 8.68
N ASP A 320 7.19 -12.07 9.28
CA ASP A 320 6.77 -11.39 10.51
C ASP A 320 7.20 -12.19 11.76
N PRO A 321 8.14 -11.67 12.59
CA PRO A 321 8.50 -12.32 13.85
C PRO A 321 7.31 -12.43 14.82
N SER A 322 6.39 -11.47 14.79
CA SER A 322 5.20 -11.44 15.65
C SER A 322 4.27 -12.62 15.38
N LEU A 323 4.18 -13.05 14.11
CA LEU A 323 3.42 -14.23 13.71
C LEU A 323 4.02 -15.49 14.33
N THR A 324 5.34 -15.68 14.17
CA THR A 324 6.03 -16.85 14.73
C THR A 324 6.01 -16.89 16.26
N GLU A 325 6.13 -15.74 16.93
CA GLU A 325 6.05 -15.64 18.39
C GLU A 325 4.65 -15.97 18.90
N ALA A 326 3.60 -15.44 18.24
CA ALA A 326 2.22 -15.74 18.58
C ALA A 326 1.91 -17.23 18.34
N ALA A 327 2.37 -17.81 17.23
CA ALA A 327 2.17 -19.22 16.95
C ALA A 327 2.86 -20.13 17.98
N LYS A 328 4.08 -19.79 18.44
CA LYS A 328 4.75 -20.49 19.54
C LYS A 328 3.95 -20.44 20.84
N GLN A 329 3.45 -19.27 21.21
CA GLN A 329 2.73 -19.07 22.48
C GLN A 329 1.47 -19.94 22.58
N TYR A 330 0.79 -20.18 21.46
CA TYR A 330 -0.45 -20.96 21.39
C TYR A 330 -0.24 -22.42 20.94
N ASN A 331 1.02 -22.91 20.89
CA ASN A 331 1.39 -24.26 20.43
C ASN A 331 0.96 -24.59 18.99
N LEU A 332 0.88 -23.59 18.12
CA LEU A 332 0.45 -23.71 16.71
C LEU A 332 1.63 -23.96 15.74
N LEU A 333 2.79 -24.29 16.29
CA LEU A 333 3.99 -24.72 15.56
C LEU A 333 4.40 -26.10 16.08
N SER A 334 3.52 -27.09 16.03
CA SER A 334 3.85 -28.47 16.41
C SER A 334 5.01 -29.00 15.53
N GLY A 335 5.93 -29.80 16.09
CA GLY A 335 7.09 -30.33 15.35
C GLY A 335 8.28 -29.38 15.17
N TRP A 336 8.19 -28.14 15.66
CA TRP A 336 9.24 -27.12 15.52
C TRP A 336 10.58 -27.44 16.17
N ALA A 337 10.67 -28.40 17.10
CA ALA A 337 11.88 -28.70 17.86
C ALA A 337 13.10 -29.05 16.98
N ARG A 338 12.86 -29.40 15.70
CA ARG A 338 13.89 -29.68 14.70
C ARG A 338 14.02 -28.61 13.61
N ALA A 339 13.18 -27.57 13.64
CA ALA A 339 13.15 -26.50 12.66
C ALA A 339 13.87 -25.24 13.16
N ARG A 340 14.71 -24.67 12.30
CA ARG A 340 15.35 -23.37 12.50
C ARG A 340 14.44 -22.29 11.92
N ILE A 341 13.88 -21.46 12.81
CA ILE A 341 13.05 -20.32 12.41
C ILE A 341 13.96 -19.16 12.04
N ILE A 342 13.75 -18.61 10.85
CA ILE A 342 14.52 -17.51 10.28
C ILE A 342 13.53 -16.39 9.97
N ASN A 343 13.56 -15.34 10.77
CA ASN A 343 12.70 -14.17 10.53
C ASN A 343 13.34 -13.27 9.48
N ALA A 344 13.01 -13.53 8.21
CA ALA A 344 13.54 -12.82 7.06
C ALA A 344 12.57 -12.93 5.89
N ASP A 345 12.71 -12.02 4.94
CA ASP A 345 12.04 -12.16 3.66
C ASP A 345 12.55 -13.40 2.90
N GLY A 346 11.63 -14.23 2.39
CA GLY A 346 11.98 -15.52 1.75
C GLY A 346 12.86 -15.37 0.51
N ARG A 347 12.64 -14.33 -0.30
CA ARG A 347 13.42 -14.11 -1.52
C ARG A 347 14.79 -13.51 -1.20
N LEU A 348 14.87 -12.61 -0.22
CA LEU A 348 16.13 -12.10 0.32
C LEU A 348 16.97 -13.22 0.96
N TYR A 349 16.33 -14.15 1.66
CA TYR A 349 17.01 -15.32 2.21
C TYR A 349 17.61 -16.19 1.10
N LEU A 350 16.84 -16.48 0.04
CA LEU A 350 17.32 -17.26 -1.11
C LEU A 350 18.46 -16.58 -1.87
N SER A 351 18.47 -15.25 -1.96
CA SER A 351 19.55 -14.52 -2.63
C SER A 351 20.87 -14.54 -1.86
N GLY A 352 20.78 -14.47 -0.52
CA GLY A 352 21.94 -14.41 0.38
C GLY A 352 22.46 -15.76 0.89
N THR A 353 21.68 -16.85 0.76
CA THR A 353 22.08 -18.16 1.30
C THR A 353 23.07 -18.89 0.39
N GLU A 354 24.07 -19.54 1.00
CA GLU A 354 24.98 -20.48 0.34
C GLU A 354 24.53 -21.94 0.49
N LYS A 355 23.55 -22.19 1.37
CA LYS A 355 23.03 -23.54 1.64
C LYS A 355 22.20 -24.02 0.46
N ARG A 356 22.35 -25.31 0.12
CA ARG A 356 21.55 -25.98 -0.91
C ARG A 356 20.61 -27.02 -0.30
N TYR A 357 19.36 -27.02 -0.76
CA TYR A 357 18.28 -27.85 -0.24
C TYR A 357 17.91 -29.00 -1.18
N ASP A 358 17.43 -30.10 -0.59
CA ASP A 358 16.81 -31.19 -1.35
C ASP A 358 15.36 -30.82 -1.71
N ALA A 359 14.66 -30.13 -0.81
CA ALA A 359 13.29 -29.68 -1.05
C ALA A 359 13.14 -28.19 -0.71
N ILE A 360 12.49 -27.44 -1.61
CA ILE A 360 12.08 -26.06 -1.36
C ILE A 360 10.57 -25.99 -1.53
N ILE A 361 9.85 -25.54 -0.51
CA ILE A 361 8.39 -25.41 -0.50
C ILE A 361 8.04 -23.94 -0.31
N PHE A 362 7.34 -23.36 -1.29
CA PHE A 362 6.70 -22.06 -1.13
C PHE A 362 5.24 -22.28 -0.77
N ASP A 363 4.91 -22.07 0.50
CA ASP A 363 3.53 -22.08 0.98
C ASP A 363 3.03 -20.64 1.16
N LEU A 364 2.84 -20.01 0.00
CA LEU A 364 2.43 -18.62 -0.13
C LEU A 364 0.98 -18.53 -0.65
N PRO A 365 0.28 -17.43 -0.34
CA PRO A 365 -1.03 -17.12 -0.93
C PRO A 365 -0.99 -17.03 -2.46
N GLU A 366 -2.16 -16.88 -3.09
CA GLU A 366 -2.22 -16.59 -4.53
C GLU A 366 -1.38 -15.33 -4.87
N PRO A 367 -0.71 -15.31 -6.04
CA PRO A 367 -0.01 -14.12 -6.52
C PRO A 367 -1.02 -13.09 -7.04
N ASP A 368 -1.80 -12.49 -6.13
CA ASP A 368 -2.83 -11.51 -6.43
C ASP A 368 -2.38 -10.05 -6.22
N SER A 369 -1.18 -9.88 -5.67
CA SER A 369 -0.47 -8.63 -5.42
C SER A 369 0.97 -8.72 -5.93
N PHE A 370 1.62 -7.58 -6.14
CA PHE A 370 3.05 -7.52 -6.51
C PHE A 370 3.95 -8.10 -5.40
N GLN A 371 3.53 -7.99 -4.14
CA GLN A 371 4.24 -8.55 -2.98
C GLN A 371 4.35 -10.07 -3.06
N VAL A 372 3.27 -10.76 -3.46
CA VAL A 372 3.27 -12.22 -3.54
C VAL A 372 3.75 -12.68 -4.93
N ASN A 373 3.35 -11.98 -6.01
CA ASN A 373 3.74 -12.30 -7.39
C ASN A 373 5.24 -12.40 -7.60
N ARG A 374 6.04 -11.61 -6.88
CA ARG A 374 7.50 -11.62 -6.96
C ARG A 374 8.16 -12.97 -6.60
N PHE A 375 7.43 -13.91 -6.00
CA PHE A 375 7.88 -15.28 -5.75
C PHE A 375 7.61 -16.24 -6.93
N TYR A 376 6.85 -15.76 -7.92
CA TYR A 376 6.41 -16.50 -9.10
C TYR A 376 6.99 -15.91 -10.40
N THR A 377 8.07 -15.15 -10.30
CA THR A 377 8.78 -14.53 -11.44
C THR A 377 10.00 -15.34 -11.86
N GLU A 378 10.49 -15.12 -13.08
CA GLU A 378 11.76 -15.67 -13.59
C GLU A 378 12.91 -15.46 -12.58
N GLU A 379 12.99 -14.27 -11.98
CA GLU A 379 14.03 -13.94 -11.02
C GLU A 379 13.92 -14.80 -9.74
N ALA A 380 12.71 -15.10 -9.28
CA ALA A 380 12.50 -16.02 -8.16
C ALA A 380 12.85 -17.46 -8.52
N MET A 381 12.44 -17.93 -9.70
CA MET A 381 12.78 -19.28 -10.18
C MET A 381 14.29 -19.47 -10.31
N ALA A 382 15.02 -18.45 -10.78
CA ALA A 382 16.48 -18.46 -10.81
C ALA A 382 17.11 -18.56 -9.42
N LEU A 383 16.56 -17.86 -8.42
CA LEU A 383 17.04 -17.93 -7.03
C LEU A 383 16.78 -19.30 -6.41
N VAL A 384 15.58 -19.85 -6.59
CA VAL A 384 15.23 -21.21 -6.15
C VAL A 384 16.19 -22.22 -6.79
N LYS A 385 16.41 -22.13 -8.11
CA LYS A 385 17.32 -23.02 -8.82
C LYS A 385 18.74 -22.99 -8.27
N LYS A 386 19.25 -21.78 -7.95
CA LYS A 386 20.58 -21.60 -7.35
C LYS A 386 20.68 -22.25 -5.96
N ALA A 387 19.62 -22.16 -5.15
CA ALA A 387 19.55 -22.72 -3.79
C ALA A 387 19.16 -24.22 -3.76
N MET A 388 18.86 -24.83 -4.91
CA MET A 388 18.49 -26.23 -5.02
C MET A 388 19.71 -27.12 -5.29
N ARG A 389 19.64 -28.38 -4.84
CA ARG A 389 20.57 -29.45 -5.26
C ARG A 389 20.18 -30.01 -6.63
N ASP A 390 21.08 -30.73 -7.28
CA ASP A 390 20.87 -31.25 -8.65
C ASP A 390 19.65 -32.16 -8.79
N LYS A 391 19.35 -32.96 -7.75
CA LYS A 391 18.15 -33.81 -7.66
C LYS A 391 17.07 -33.24 -6.74
N GLY A 392 17.19 -31.96 -6.38
CA GLY A 392 16.22 -31.33 -5.51
C GLY A 392 14.88 -31.11 -6.21
N VAL A 393 13.84 -30.88 -5.41
CA VAL A 393 12.49 -30.60 -5.91
C VAL A 393 12.00 -29.29 -5.30
N PHE A 394 11.35 -28.49 -6.12
CA PHE A 394 10.67 -27.27 -5.72
C PHE A 394 9.16 -27.45 -5.88
N ALA A 395 8.38 -26.96 -4.91
CA ALA A 395 6.93 -26.91 -5.06
C ALA A 395 6.30 -25.60 -4.58
N PHE A 396 5.20 -25.26 -5.25
CA PHE A 396 4.25 -24.23 -4.86
C PHE A 396 2.85 -24.64 -5.27
N ALA A 397 1.83 -24.00 -4.69
CA ALA A 397 0.43 -24.29 -4.96
C ALA A 397 -0.33 -23.06 -5.47
N LEU A 398 -1.38 -23.30 -6.25
CA LEU A 398 -2.32 -22.27 -6.74
C LEU A 398 -3.76 -22.72 -6.56
N ASP A 399 -4.65 -21.77 -6.31
CA ASP A 399 -6.07 -22.06 -6.27
C ASP A 399 -6.59 -22.25 -7.70
N TYR A 400 -7.46 -23.23 -7.86
CA TYR A 400 -8.06 -23.56 -9.14
C TYR A 400 -9.43 -24.18 -8.97
N SER A 401 -10.24 -23.99 -10.00
CA SER A 401 -11.54 -24.63 -10.12
C SER A 401 -11.38 -26.05 -10.65
N GLN A 402 -11.55 -27.06 -9.78
CA GLN A 402 -11.33 -28.48 -10.10
C GLN A 402 -12.14 -29.01 -11.31
N ASN A 403 -13.35 -28.47 -11.51
CA ASN A 403 -14.29 -28.96 -12.53
C ASN A 403 -14.37 -28.08 -13.78
N TYR A 404 -13.91 -26.82 -13.72
CA TYR A 404 -14.00 -25.89 -14.84
C TYR A 404 -12.88 -24.85 -14.77
N GLN A 405 -11.98 -24.87 -15.73
CA GLN A 405 -10.95 -23.83 -15.84
C GLN A 405 -11.42 -22.73 -16.77
N SER A 406 -11.60 -21.53 -16.22
CA SER A 406 -11.85 -20.31 -16.98
C SER A 406 -10.65 -19.95 -17.87
N ARG A 407 -10.89 -19.12 -18.89
CA ARG A 407 -9.81 -18.63 -19.76
C ARG A 407 -8.71 -17.90 -18.99
N ALA A 408 -9.08 -17.11 -17.97
CA ALA A 408 -8.14 -16.39 -17.13
C ALA A 408 -7.29 -17.35 -16.29
N GLU A 409 -7.89 -18.39 -15.69
CA GLU A 409 -7.15 -19.43 -14.95
C GLU A 409 -6.19 -20.18 -15.88
N ARG A 410 -6.62 -20.59 -17.09
CA ARG A 410 -5.72 -21.24 -18.06
C ARG A 410 -4.53 -20.36 -18.43
N ARG A 411 -4.74 -19.06 -18.59
CA ARG A 411 -3.67 -18.10 -18.87
C ARG A 411 -2.73 -17.92 -17.68
N LYS A 412 -3.27 -17.86 -16.46
CA LYS A 412 -2.51 -17.85 -15.19
C LYS A 412 -1.58 -19.06 -15.12
N PHE A 413 -2.13 -20.25 -15.34
CA PHE A 413 -1.40 -21.52 -15.32
C PHE A 413 -0.37 -21.62 -16.44
N SER A 414 -0.72 -21.23 -17.67
CA SER A 414 0.21 -21.29 -18.82
C SER A 414 1.40 -20.32 -18.66
N THR A 415 1.15 -19.14 -18.10
CA THR A 415 2.20 -18.14 -17.77
C THR A 415 3.16 -18.71 -16.73
N LEU A 416 2.63 -19.26 -15.63
CA LEU A 416 3.44 -19.80 -14.55
C LEU A 416 4.19 -21.06 -14.97
N PHE A 417 3.54 -21.98 -15.69
CA PHE A 417 4.20 -23.16 -16.25
C PHE A 417 5.35 -22.77 -17.19
N SER A 418 5.16 -21.78 -18.05
CA SER A 418 6.22 -21.35 -18.98
C SER A 418 7.38 -20.67 -18.25
N THR A 419 7.05 -19.90 -17.21
CA THR A 419 8.05 -19.24 -16.36
C THR A 419 8.87 -20.28 -15.59
N THR A 420 8.24 -21.33 -15.05
CA THR A 420 8.95 -22.40 -14.32
C THR A 420 9.72 -23.31 -15.28
N ALA A 421 9.14 -23.69 -16.42
CA ALA A 421 9.78 -24.52 -17.43
C ALA A 421 11.03 -23.87 -18.06
N GLY A 422 11.17 -22.53 -17.98
CA GLY A 422 12.41 -21.83 -18.33
C GLY A 422 13.61 -22.18 -17.44
N HIS A 423 13.37 -22.69 -16.23
CA HIS A 423 14.39 -22.97 -15.21
C HIS A 423 14.51 -24.44 -14.78
N PHE A 424 13.50 -25.26 -15.03
CA PHE A 424 13.46 -26.68 -14.64
C PHE A 424 13.17 -27.57 -15.83
N ARG A 425 13.88 -28.70 -15.92
CA ARG A 425 13.68 -29.66 -17.03
C ARG A 425 12.30 -30.31 -17.00
N ASN A 426 11.83 -30.66 -15.81
CA ASN A 426 10.57 -31.35 -15.58
C ASN A 426 9.68 -30.50 -14.68
N VAL A 427 8.44 -30.25 -15.12
CA VAL A 427 7.39 -29.58 -14.35
C VAL A 427 6.14 -30.44 -14.44
N LEU A 428 5.66 -30.90 -13.29
CA LEU A 428 4.45 -31.72 -13.15
C LEU A 428 3.45 -30.98 -12.27
N VAL A 429 2.22 -30.82 -12.76
CA VAL A 429 1.14 -30.23 -11.96
C VAL A 429 0.18 -31.31 -11.47
N LEU A 430 0.07 -31.47 -10.15
CA LEU A 430 -0.84 -32.43 -9.53
C LEU A 430 -2.09 -31.74 -8.97
N PRO A 431 -3.28 -32.32 -9.18
CA PRO A 431 -4.52 -31.87 -8.56
C PRO A 431 -4.56 -32.23 -7.06
N GLY A 432 -5.23 -31.37 -6.30
CA GLY A 432 -5.54 -31.51 -4.87
C GLY A 432 -6.64 -30.50 -4.52
N GLU A 433 -6.71 -30.06 -3.26
CA GLU A 433 -7.50 -28.87 -2.92
C GLU A 433 -6.98 -27.63 -3.68
N ARG A 434 -5.66 -27.61 -3.90
CA ARG A 434 -4.95 -26.65 -4.75
C ARG A 434 -4.20 -27.41 -5.85
N ALA A 435 -3.82 -26.71 -6.92
CA ALA A 435 -2.97 -27.30 -7.95
C ALA A 435 -1.51 -27.13 -7.55
N TYR A 436 -0.80 -28.24 -7.35
CA TYR A 436 0.58 -28.27 -6.91
C TYR A 436 1.52 -28.39 -8.09
N PHE A 437 2.41 -27.41 -8.26
CA PHE A 437 3.47 -27.43 -9.25
C PHE A 437 4.70 -28.07 -8.62
N LEU A 438 5.11 -29.22 -9.14
CA LEU A 438 6.35 -29.89 -8.78
C LEU A 438 7.39 -29.62 -9.87
N CYS A 439 8.55 -29.11 -9.49
CA CYS A 439 9.59 -28.69 -10.43
C CYS A 439 10.93 -29.34 -10.06
N SER A 440 11.58 -30.01 -11.00
CA SER A 440 12.91 -30.62 -10.80
C SER A 440 13.67 -30.80 -12.12
N ASP A 441 14.97 -31.07 -12.03
CA ASP A 441 15.74 -31.61 -13.17
C ASP A 441 15.76 -33.14 -13.21
N ALA A 442 15.36 -33.78 -12.10
CA ALA A 442 15.12 -35.21 -12.01
C ALA A 442 13.70 -35.57 -12.47
N ASP A 443 13.46 -36.85 -12.72
CA ASP A 443 12.14 -37.35 -13.07
C ASP A 443 11.16 -37.17 -11.91
N LEU A 444 9.91 -36.84 -12.24
CA LEU A 444 8.82 -36.62 -11.29
C LEU A 444 7.79 -37.75 -11.42
N PHE A 445 7.23 -38.15 -10.29
CA PHE A 445 6.25 -39.23 -10.17
C PHE A 445 4.87 -38.64 -9.87
N ASP A 446 3.85 -39.14 -10.57
CA ASP A 446 2.46 -38.73 -10.40
C ASP A 446 1.67 -39.62 -9.42
N ASP A 447 2.10 -40.86 -9.16
CA ASP A 447 1.51 -41.72 -8.10
C ASP A 447 2.19 -41.48 -6.73
N ILE A 448 1.61 -40.56 -5.95
CA ILE A 448 2.10 -40.22 -4.61
C ILE A 448 1.88 -41.36 -3.59
N PRO A 449 0.70 -42.01 -3.52
CA PRO A 449 0.47 -43.14 -2.61
C PRO A 449 1.50 -44.28 -2.77
N GLU A 450 1.86 -44.65 -4.00
CA GLU A 450 2.86 -45.68 -4.25
C GLU A 450 4.23 -45.28 -3.67
N ARG A 451 4.67 -44.04 -3.90
CA ARG A 451 5.93 -43.52 -3.33
C ARG A 451 5.93 -43.45 -1.81
N LEU A 452 4.80 -43.09 -1.19
CA LEU A 452 4.67 -43.09 0.27
C LEU A 452 4.79 -44.51 0.85
N LYS A 453 4.18 -45.50 0.19
CA LYS A 453 4.25 -46.91 0.57
C LYS A 453 5.67 -47.46 0.49
N GLU A 454 6.40 -47.16 -0.58
CA GLU A 454 7.82 -47.53 -0.72
C GLU A 454 8.70 -46.97 0.41
N LYS A 455 8.33 -45.80 0.93
CA LYS A 455 9.04 -45.10 2.00
C LYS A 455 8.60 -45.48 3.40
N GLY A 456 7.50 -46.24 3.54
CA GLY A 456 6.91 -46.55 4.83
C GLY A 456 6.36 -45.31 5.56
N ILE A 457 5.93 -44.29 4.83
CA ILE A 457 5.34 -43.07 5.39
C ILE A 457 3.82 -43.17 5.32
N ALA A 458 3.17 -43.14 6.49
CA ALA A 458 1.71 -43.23 6.59
C ALA A 458 1.06 -41.84 6.46
N SER A 459 0.00 -41.77 5.66
CA SER A 459 -0.83 -40.57 5.51
C SER A 459 -2.28 -40.95 5.24
N GLU A 460 -3.13 -40.88 6.29
CA GLU A 460 -4.54 -41.28 6.21
C GLU A 460 -5.30 -40.53 5.11
N TYR A 461 -4.99 -39.24 4.91
CA TYR A 461 -5.64 -38.43 3.88
C TYR A 461 -5.20 -38.87 2.47
N ILE A 462 -3.91 -38.96 2.20
CA ILE A 462 -3.40 -39.27 0.86
C ILE A 462 -3.81 -40.70 0.45
N GLU A 463 -3.70 -41.66 1.36
CA GLU A 463 -4.08 -43.05 1.11
C GLU A 463 -5.59 -43.18 0.81
N GLY A 464 -6.44 -42.41 1.50
CA GLY A 464 -7.89 -42.48 1.35
C GLY A 464 -8.44 -41.73 0.13
N TYR A 465 -7.87 -40.58 -0.23
CA TYR A 465 -8.51 -39.63 -1.14
C TYR A 465 -7.76 -39.37 -2.45
N PHE A 466 -6.46 -39.70 -2.54
CA PHE A 466 -5.62 -39.31 -3.68
C PHE A 466 -6.18 -39.78 -5.02
N TYR A 467 -6.49 -41.07 -5.18
CA TYR A 467 -6.97 -41.59 -6.47
C TYR A 467 -8.35 -41.03 -6.90
N GLY A 468 -9.15 -40.54 -5.96
CA GLY A 468 -10.40 -39.84 -6.26
C GLY A 468 -10.18 -38.38 -6.67
N ASN A 469 -9.20 -37.71 -6.05
CA ASN A 469 -8.89 -36.31 -6.33
C ASN A 469 -8.01 -36.14 -7.58
N ALA A 470 -7.05 -37.04 -7.77
CA ALA A 470 -6.01 -37.01 -8.80
C ALA A 470 -6.19 -38.07 -9.90
N THR A 471 -7.36 -38.10 -10.53
CA THR A 471 -7.59 -39.02 -11.66
C THR A 471 -6.67 -38.70 -12.85
N PRO A 472 -6.34 -39.70 -13.69
CA PRO A 472 -5.50 -39.49 -14.89
C PRO A 472 -6.05 -38.41 -15.85
N GLU A 473 -7.37 -38.24 -15.91
CA GLU A 473 -8.02 -37.19 -16.69
C GLU A 473 -7.74 -35.80 -16.11
N ARG A 474 -7.83 -35.65 -14.78
CA ARG A 474 -7.58 -34.38 -14.10
C ARG A 474 -6.11 -33.97 -14.19
N VAL A 475 -5.20 -34.92 -13.97
CA VAL A 475 -3.76 -34.72 -14.14
C VAL A 475 -3.45 -34.30 -15.58
N ARG A 476 -3.96 -35.03 -16.58
CA ARG A 476 -3.77 -34.65 -18.00
C ARG A 476 -4.36 -33.28 -18.33
N SER A 477 -5.56 -32.98 -17.85
CA SER A 477 -6.22 -31.68 -18.07
C SER A 477 -5.40 -30.52 -17.50
N LEU A 478 -4.85 -30.68 -16.28
CA LEU A 478 -4.00 -29.67 -15.66
C LEU A 478 -2.67 -29.47 -16.37
N ASN A 479 -2.10 -30.53 -16.98
CA ASN A 479 -0.81 -30.46 -17.66
C ASN A 479 -0.92 -30.15 -19.17
N GLN A 480 -2.13 -30.03 -19.72
CA GLN A 480 -2.38 -29.62 -21.10
C GLN A 480 -2.50 -28.09 -21.21
N PHE A 481 -1.36 -27.40 -21.07
CA PHE A 481 -1.32 -25.94 -21.20
C PHE A 481 -1.48 -25.52 -22.66
N SER A 482 -2.45 -24.63 -22.93
CA SER A 482 -2.92 -24.31 -24.28
C SER A 482 -2.92 -22.80 -24.51
N GLU A 483 -1.74 -22.21 -24.63
CA GLU A 483 -1.55 -20.93 -25.33
C GLU A 483 -0.29 -21.03 -26.21
N ARG A 484 -0.37 -20.49 -27.45
CA ARG A 484 0.73 -20.57 -28.44
C ARG A 484 1.95 -19.72 -28.07
N GLU A 485 1.77 -18.65 -27.28
CA GLU A 485 2.82 -17.73 -26.82
C GLU A 485 2.46 -17.11 -25.45
N PRO A 486 2.68 -17.83 -24.34
CA PRO A 486 2.44 -17.31 -23.01
C PRO A 486 3.45 -16.20 -22.66
N SER A 487 2.97 -15.10 -22.08
CA SER A 487 3.86 -14.05 -21.54
C SER A 487 4.61 -14.58 -20.32
N LEU A 488 5.92 -14.39 -20.24
CA LEU A 488 6.70 -14.71 -19.04
C LEU A 488 6.37 -13.76 -17.89
N ASN A 489 6.47 -14.24 -16.66
CA ASN A 489 6.27 -13.42 -15.47
C ASN A 489 7.63 -12.91 -14.96
N SER A 490 7.83 -11.60 -14.95
CA SER A 490 9.05 -10.95 -14.44
C SER A 490 8.70 -9.84 -13.46
N ASP A 491 9.67 -9.40 -12.64
CA ASP A 491 9.41 -8.41 -11.58
C ASP A 491 8.81 -7.08 -12.10
N PHE A 492 9.37 -6.52 -13.17
CA PHE A 492 8.98 -5.19 -13.70
C PHE A 492 7.98 -5.25 -14.87
N SER A 493 7.79 -6.44 -15.43
CA SER A 493 6.76 -6.73 -16.43
C SER A 493 5.98 -8.00 -16.05
N PRO A 494 5.15 -7.95 -14.99
CA PRO A 494 4.47 -9.13 -14.51
C PRO A 494 3.23 -9.43 -15.35
N GLY A 495 3.39 -10.30 -16.35
CA GLY A 495 2.30 -10.75 -17.20
C GLY A 495 1.13 -11.36 -16.42
N LEU A 496 1.42 -11.89 -15.22
CA LEU A 496 0.41 -12.46 -14.32
C LEU A 496 -0.54 -11.41 -13.74
N MET A 497 -0.03 -10.23 -13.36
CA MET A 497 -0.83 -9.17 -12.72
C MET A 497 -1.95 -8.68 -13.61
N LYS A 498 -1.71 -8.58 -14.92
CA LYS A 498 -2.77 -8.26 -15.87
C LYS A 498 -3.90 -9.30 -15.85
N THR A 499 -3.54 -10.58 -15.82
CA THR A 499 -4.52 -11.68 -15.81
C THR A 499 -5.33 -11.70 -14.53
N VAL A 500 -4.67 -11.51 -13.37
CA VAL A 500 -5.33 -11.39 -12.06
C VAL A 500 -6.29 -10.20 -12.04
N PHE A 501 -5.85 -9.05 -12.56
CA PHE A 501 -6.67 -7.85 -12.64
C PHE A 501 -7.93 -8.08 -13.49
N GLU A 502 -7.79 -8.68 -14.68
CA GLU A 502 -8.93 -9.05 -15.54
C GLU A 502 -9.86 -10.06 -14.85
N GLN A 503 -9.30 -11.07 -14.16
CA GLN A 503 -10.06 -12.08 -13.44
C GLN A 503 -10.90 -11.48 -12.31
N TRP A 504 -10.35 -10.54 -11.54
CA TRP A 504 -11.07 -9.89 -10.45
C TRP A 504 -12.28 -9.10 -10.94
N PHE A 505 -12.13 -8.30 -12.00
CA PHE A 505 -13.27 -7.59 -12.62
C PHE A 505 -14.34 -8.57 -13.14
N SER A 506 -13.92 -9.67 -13.77
CA SER A 506 -14.82 -10.72 -14.26
C SER A 506 -15.58 -11.43 -13.14
N ARG A 507 -14.93 -11.73 -12.01
CA ARG A 507 -15.56 -12.37 -10.83
C ARG A 507 -16.71 -11.53 -10.27
N HIS A 508 -16.60 -10.20 -10.35
CA HIS A 508 -17.62 -9.26 -9.87
C HIS A 508 -18.56 -8.73 -10.96
N GLY A 509 -18.54 -9.31 -12.17
CA GLY A 509 -19.40 -8.88 -13.28
C GLY A 509 -19.21 -7.41 -13.68
N SER A 510 -18.00 -6.89 -13.49
CA SER A 510 -17.67 -5.48 -13.61
C SER A 510 -16.63 -5.24 -14.70
N SER A 511 -16.53 -4.01 -15.20
CA SER A 511 -15.50 -3.63 -16.18
C SER A 511 -14.76 -2.37 -15.73
N PRO A 512 -13.42 -2.34 -15.80
CA PRO A 512 -12.65 -1.14 -15.51
C PRO A 512 -12.83 -0.08 -16.60
N VAL A 513 -13.10 -0.49 -17.84
CA VAL A 513 -13.08 0.39 -19.03
C VAL A 513 -14.09 1.52 -18.90
N VAL A 514 -15.31 1.22 -18.46
CA VAL A 514 -16.39 2.23 -18.33
C VAL A 514 -16.01 3.28 -17.30
N PHE A 515 -15.51 2.86 -16.14
CA PHE A 515 -15.09 3.76 -15.08
C PHE A 515 -13.95 4.69 -15.53
N PHE A 516 -12.90 4.14 -16.12
CA PHE A 516 -11.78 4.95 -16.63
C PHE A 516 -12.19 5.86 -17.79
N ALA A 517 -13.16 5.47 -18.62
CA ALA A 517 -13.70 6.32 -19.68
C ALA A 517 -14.47 7.53 -19.10
N ILE A 518 -15.31 7.32 -18.09
CA ILE A 518 -16.02 8.40 -17.39
C ILE A 518 -15.00 9.32 -16.69
N LEU A 519 -14.03 8.74 -15.99
CA LEU A 519 -12.97 9.49 -15.32
C LEU A 519 -12.16 10.33 -16.31
N ALA A 520 -11.82 9.78 -17.48
CA ALA A 520 -11.13 10.50 -18.54
C ALA A 520 -11.98 11.66 -19.09
N ALA A 521 -13.29 11.46 -19.29
CA ALA A 521 -14.20 12.53 -19.71
C ALA A 521 -14.31 13.65 -18.67
N LEU A 522 -14.39 13.30 -17.38
CA LEU A 522 -14.38 14.27 -16.28
C LEU A 522 -13.05 15.02 -16.19
N ALA A 523 -11.92 14.33 -16.30
CA ALA A 523 -10.61 14.94 -16.30
C ALA A 523 -10.46 15.89 -17.50
N LEU A 524 -10.81 15.46 -18.72
CA LEU A 524 -10.77 16.29 -19.92
C LEU A 524 -11.67 17.52 -19.80
N SER A 525 -12.88 17.38 -19.23
CA SER A 525 -13.76 18.53 -19.02
C SER A 525 -13.17 19.53 -18.01
N TYR A 526 -12.58 19.05 -16.91
CA TYR A 526 -11.85 19.90 -15.97
C TYR A 526 -10.67 20.63 -16.64
N LEU A 527 -9.88 19.92 -17.45
CA LEU A 527 -8.71 20.47 -18.15
C LEU A 527 -9.06 21.61 -19.12
N ILE A 528 -10.31 21.70 -19.61
CA ILE A 528 -10.79 22.80 -20.46
C ILE A 528 -10.92 24.11 -19.66
N PHE A 529 -11.26 24.03 -18.37
CA PHE A 529 -11.57 25.20 -17.55
C PHE A 529 -10.37 25.72 -16.73
N ILE A 530 -9.30 24.93 -16.59
CA ILE A 530 -8.14 25.35 -15.79
C ILE A 530 -7.22 26.33 -16.53
N LYS A 531 -6.58 27.20 -15.76
CA LYS A 531 -5.58 28.15 -16.29
C LYS A 531 -4.27 27.44 -16.60
N LYS A 532 -3.46 28.03 -17.47
CA LYS A 532 -2.14 27.48 -17.84
C LYS A 532 -1.25 27.15 -16.63
N GLY A 533 -1.20 28.03 -15.62
CA GLY A 533 -0.41 27.77 -14.40
C GLY A 533 -1.01 26.69 -13.51
N GLU A 534 -2.34 26.57 -13.47
CA GLU A 534 -3.04 25.49 -12.75
C GLU A 534 -2.81 24.14 -13.44
N TYR A 535 -2.72 24.10 -14.77
CA TYR A 535 -2.34 22.90 -15.51
C TYR A 535 -0.93 22.40 -15.15
N VAL A 536 0.03 23.31 -14.98
CA VAL A 536 1.40 22.91 -14.57
C VAL A 536 1.35 22.24 -13.21
N LEU A 537 0.61 22.80 -12.25
CA LEU A 537 0.39 22.19 -10.93
C LEU A 537 -0.31 20.83 -11.05
N PHE A 538 -1.38 20.74 -11.84
CA PHE A 538 -2.08 19.49 -12.11
C PHE A 538 -1.16 18.40 -12.66
N SER A 539 -0.35 18.72 -13.68
CA SER A 539 0.60 17.76 -14.27
C SER A 539 1.71 17.37 -13.28
N THR A 540 2.06 18.28 -12.37
CA THR A 540 3.09 18.06 -11.35
C THR A 540 2.55 17.14 -10.27
N GLY A 541 1.38 17.43 -9.70
CA GLY A 541 0.69 16.53 -8.78
C GLY A 541 0.50 15.13 -9.38
N PHE A 542 0.04 15.05 -10.64
CA PHE A 542 -0.10 13.78 -11.36
C PHE A 542 1.21 13.01 -11.43
N SER A 543 2.32 13.69 -11.71
CA SER A 543 3.62 13.05 -11.85
C SER A 543 4.26 12.70 -10.52
N ILE A 544 4.06 13.50 -9.47
CA ILE A 544 4.50 13.17 -8.10
C ILE A 544 3.81 11.87 -7.68
N MET A 545 2.48 11.84 -7.65
CA MET A 545 1.76 10.64 -7.19
C MET A 545 1.94 9.44 -8.11
N GLY A 546 1.99 9.65 -9.43
CA GLY A 546 2.29 8.57 -10.37
C GLY A 546 3.67 7.95 -10.12
N THR A 547 4.69 8.78 -9.86
CA THR A 547 6.04 8.32 -9.53
C THR A 547 6.09 7.69 -8.14
N GLU A 548 5.31 8.18 -7.19
CA GLU A 548 5.17 7.57 -5.87
C GLU A 548 4.59 6.15 -5.98
N MET A 549 3.53 5.94 -6.76
CA MET A 549 2.99 4.60 -7.02
C MET A 549 4.03 3.69 -7.69
N LEU A 550 4.80 4.21 -8.65
CA LEU A 550 5.86 3.46 -9.32
C LEU A 550 6.97 3.04 -8.36
N VAL A 551 7.46 3.95 -7.52
CA VAL A 551 8.49 3.67 -6.51
C VAL A 551 7.98 2.65 -5.51
N LEU A 552 6.76 2.83 -5.03
CA LEU A 552 6.13 1.96 -4.04
C LEU A 552 5.94 0.54 -4.59
N PHE A 553 5.44 0.38 -5.82
CA PHE A 553 5.26 -0.95 -6.42
C PHE A 553 6.59 -1.58 -6.83
N SER A 554 7.55 -0.79 -7.32
CA SER A 554 8.90 -1.27 -7.62
C SER A 554 9.58 -1.79 -6.35
N PHE A 555 9.43 -1.07 -5.24
CA PHE A 555 9.92 -1.50 -3.94
C PHE A 555 9.25 -2.81 -3.51
N GLN A 556 7.94 -2.92 -3.68
CA GLN A 556 7.18 -4.12 -3.35
C GLN A 556 7.58 -5.33 -4.20
N ALA A 557 7.82 -5.15 -5.50
CA ALA A 557 8.31 -6.20 -6.39
C ALA A 557 9.71 -6.69 -5.98
N VAL A 558 10.59 -5.81 -5.50
CA VAL A 558 11.98 -6.16 -5.12
C VAL A 558 12.11 -6.68 -3.68
N TYR A 559 11.35 -6.13 -2.73
CA TYR A 559 11.52 -6.38 -1.29
C TYR A 559 10.31 -7.01 -0.59
N GLY A 560 9.10 -6.90 -1.14
CA GLY A 560 7.91 -7.58 -0.63
C GLY A 560 7.20 -6.93 0.56
N TYR A 561 7.86 -6.21 1.47
CA TYR A 561 7.21 -5.67 2.68
C TYR A 561 6.70 -4.25 2.50
N LEU A 562 5.52 -4.10 1.89
CA LEU A 562 4.91 -2.80 1.64
C LEU A 562 4.47 -2.10 2.95
N TYR A 563 3.81 -2.84 3.85
CA TYR A 563 3.18 -2.31 5.05
C TYR A 563 4.13 -1.49 5.96
N LEU A 564 5.38 -1.94 6.06
CA LEU A 564 6.42 -1.28 6.83
C LEU A 564 6.98 -0.03 6.11
N GLN A 565 7.25 -0.13 4.80
CA GLN A 565 8.02 0.90 4.07
C GLN A 565 7.16 1.95 3.38
N MET A 566 5.84 1.74 3.24
CA MET A 566 4.93 2.78 2.73
C MET A 566 5.08 4.09 3.48
N GLY A 567 5.07 4.04 4.82
CA GLY A 567 5.21 5.23 5.64
C GLY A 567 6.52 5.97 5.36
N ALA A 568 7.63 5.24 5.22
CA ALA A 568 8.95 5.80 4.91
C ALA A 568 9.00 6.41 3.49
N ILE A 569 8.44 5.74 2.48
CA ILE A 569 8.40 6.23 1.09
C ILE A 569 7.53 7.48 0.99
N VAL A 570 6.30 7.45 1.52
CA VAL A 570 5.39 8.61 1.56
C VAL A 570 6.07 9.78 2.28
N THR A 571 6.70 9.51 3.44
CA THR A 571 7.45 10.53 4.19
C THR A 571 8.64 11.08 3.40
N ALA A 572 9.34 10.26 2.62
CA ALA A 572 10.44 10.71 1.77
C ALA A 572 9.95 11.64 0.64
N PHE A 573 8.81 11.33 0.01
CA PHE A 573 8.18 12.25 -0.94
C PHE A 573 7.76 13.56 -0.27
N LEU A 574 7.08 13.51 0.88
CA LEU A 574 6.70 14.72 1.64
C LEU A 574 7.93 15.54 2.04
N PHE A 575 8.99 14.88 2.54
CA PHE A 575 10.24 15.51 2.92
C PHE A 575 10.92 16.21 1.76
N GLY A 576 10.87 15.63 0.55
CA GLY A 576 11.42 16.24 -0.66
C GLY A 576 10.67 17.52 -1.08
N LEU A 577 9.34 17.59 -0.92
CA LEU A 577 8.56 18.78 -1.31
C LEU A 577 9.03 20.06 -0.58
N LEU A 578 9.38 19.95 0.70
CA LEU A 578 9.75 21.08 1.56
C LEU A 578 10.98 21.88 1.08
N PRO A 579 12.19 21.29 0.92
CA PRO A 579 13.35 22.01 0.41
C PRO A 579 13.10 22.55 -1.00
N GLY A 580 12.36 21.80 -1.84
CA GLY A 580 11.91 22.28 -3.15
C GLY A 580 11.13 23.58 -3.06
N ALA A 581 10.14 23.63 -2.18
CA ALA A 581 9.30 24.81 -1.95
C ALA A 581 10.08 26.00 -1.36
N ILE A 582 11.03 25.76 -0.44
CA ILE A 582 11.91 26.81 0.13
C ILE A 582 12.80 27.43 -0.96
N ILE A 583 13.42 26.58 -1.79
CA ILE A 583 14.28 27.03 -2.90
C ILE A 583 13.43 27.78 -3.94
N GLY A 584 12.22 27.29 -4.22
CA GLY A 584 11.20 27.97 -5.01
C GLY A 584 11.01 29.38 -4.52
N ARG A 585 10.51 29.55 -3.30
CA ARG A 585 10.21 30.87 -2.72
C ARG A 585 11.41 31.82 -2.71
N SER A 586 12.59 31.35 -2.30
CA SER A 586 13.78 32.21 -2.14
C SER A 586 14.37 32.72 -3.47
N ARG A 587 14.22 31.98 -4.58
CA ARG A 587 14.85 32.32 -5.87
C ARG A 587 13.96 33.13 -6.81
N MET A 588 12.72 33.43 -6.43
CA MET A 588 11.73 34.02 -7.34
C MET A 588 11.83 35.52 -7.54
N GLY A 589 12.40 36.25 -6.58
CA GLY A 589 12.64 37.70 -6.73
C GLY A 589 13.75 38.08 -7.72
N ARG A 590 14.50 37.13 -8.29
CA ARG A 590 15.73 37.41 -9.06
C ARG A 590 15.68 37.03 -10.54
N LEU A 591 14.69 36.27 -11.02
CA LEU A 591 14.71 35.63 -12.36
C LEU A 591 13.32 35.45 -12.99
N ASN A 592 13.28 35.20 -14.31
CA ASN A 592 12.05 34.96 -15.07
C ASN A 592 11.37 33.63 -14.67
N PRO A 593 10.15 33.66 -14.09
CA PRO A 593 9.48 32.47 -13.53
C PRO A 593 9.16 31.39 -14.59
N GLY A 594 8.79 31.79 -15.82
CA GLY A 594 8.46 30.83 -16.88
C GLY A 594 9.66 29.98 -17.33
N LYS A 595 10.87 30.57 -17.38
CA LYS A 595 12.10 29.83 -17.70
C LYS A 595 12.47 28.82 -16.62
N ARG A 596 12.22 29.14 -15.35
CA ARG A 596 12.50 28.24 -14.22
C ARG A 596 11.52 27.06 -14.17
N LEU A 597 10.23 27.30 -14.44
CA LEU A 597 9.23 26.23 -14.59
C LEU A 597 9.60 25.26 -15.71
N LEU A 598 10.09 25.78 -16.85
CA LEU A 598 10.58 24.95 -17.94
C LEU A 598 11.80 24.11 -17.51
N GLN A 599 12.77 24.72 -16.83
CA GLN A 599 13.96 24.00 -16.31
C GLN A 599 13.59 22.90 -15.32
N SER A 600 12.62 23.13 -14.43
CA SER A 600 12.16 22.09 -13.51
C SER A 600 11.46 20.96 -14.25
N ASP A 601 10.61 21.26 -15.26
CA ASP A 601 9.97 20.21 -16.08
C ASP A 601 11.00 19.33 -16.82
N PHE A 602 12.07 19.93 -17.36
CA PHE A 602 13.18 19.17 -17.96
C PHE A 602 13.88 18.27 -16.95
N LEU A 603 14.08 18.74 -15.71
CA LEU A 603 14.71 17.94 -14.66
C LEU A 603 13.80 16.78 -14.21
N VAL A 604 12.48 16.99 -14.12
CA VAL A 604 11.51 15.90 -13.87
C VAL A 604 11.59 14.85 -14.97
N LEU A 605 11.61 15.26 -16.25
CA LEU A 605 11.76 14.34 -17.37
C LEU A 605 13.07 13.55 -17.31
N LEU A 606 14.18 14.20 -16.97
CA LEU A 606 15.47 13.52 -16.79
C LEU A 606 15.38 12.44 -15.71
N LEU A 607 14.77 12.74 -14.56
CA LEU A 607 14.62 11.77 -13.47
C LEU A 607 13.71 10.59 -13.86
N LEU A 608 12.61 10.85 -14.57
CA LEU A 608 11.76 9.78 -15.12
C LEU A 608 12.52 8.91 -16.12
N CYS A 609 13.35 9.50 -16.99
CA CYS A 609 14.20 8.75 -17.90
C CYS A 609 15.23 7.89 -17.17
N VAL A 610 15.84 8.40 -16.09
CA VAL A 610 16.77 7.62 -15.25
C VAL A 610 16.05 6.43 -14.62
N PHE A 611 14.84 6.64 -14.09
CA PHE A 611 14.03 5.57 -13.50
C PHE A 611 13.62 4.52 -14.55
N TRP A 612 13.23 4.96 -15.76
CA TRP A 612 12.94 4.07 -16.88
C TRP A 612 14.17 3.25 -17.31
N LEU A 613 15.35 3.88 -17.44
CA LEU A 613 16.60 3.21 -17.78
C LEU A 613 17.00 2.14 -16.76
N TRP A 614 16.77 2.42 -15.47
CA TRP A 614 17.00 1.44 -14.41
C TRP A 614 16.11 0.20 -14.58
N MET A 615 14.81 0.39 -14.82
CA MET A 615 13.88 -0.72 -15.03
C MET A 615 14.12 -1.48 -16.34
N ALA A 616 14.45 -0.78 -17.42
CA ALA A 616 14.67 -1.39 -18.73
C ALA A 616 16.02 -2.10 -18.84
N GLY A 617 17.04 -1.63 -18.11
CA GLY A 617 18.43 -2.00 -18.36
C GLY A 617 19.15 -2.79 -17.26
N SER A 618 18.64 -2.81 -16.03
CA SER A 618 19.40 -3.38 -14.90
C SER A 618 18.74 -4.59 -14.26
N LYS A 619 19.50 -5.68 -14.09
CA LYS A 619 19.16 -6.81 -13.19
C LYS A 619 19.56 -6.53 -11.73
N LEU A 620 19.94 -5.28 -11.42
CA LEU A 620 20.44 -4.88 -10.11
C LEU A 620 19.26 -4.44 -9.25
N SER A 621 19.04 -5.16 -8.14
CA SER A 621 18.14 -4.76 -7.07
C SER A 621 18.78 -3.59 -6.29
N PRO A 622 18.28 -2.34 -6.41
CA PRO A 622 18.85 -1.20 -5.71
C PRO A 622 18.60 -1.34 -4.23
N GLU A 623 19.59 -1.03 -3.40
CA GLU A 623 19.45 -0.93 -1.95
C GLU A 623 18.25 -0.05 -1.55
N PRO A 624 17.54 -0.34 -0.43
CA PRO A 624 16.34 0.40 -0.04
C PRO A 624 16.52 1.92 0.05
N TRP A 625 17.69 2.39 0.49
CA TRP A 625 17.98 3.82 0.62
C TRP A 625 18.00 4.56 -0.72
N ILE A 626 18.27 3.86 -1.84
CA ILE A 626 18.29 4.45 -3.18
C ILE A 626 16.88 4.87 -3.59
N PHE A 627 15.86 4.06 -3.26
CA PHE A 627 14.46 4.43 -3.48
C PHE A 627 14.09 5.69 -2.70
N LEU A 628 14.45 5.75 -1.42
CA LEU A 628 14.18 6.93 -0.58
C LEU A 628 14.91 8.18 -1.10
N ALA A 629 16.18 8.05 -1.50
CA ALA A 629 16.95 9.16 -2.06
C ALA A 629 16.34 9.66 -3.39
N TYR A 630 15.91 8.75 -4.25
CA TYR A 630 15.20 9.08 -5.48
C TYR A 630 13.88 9.81 -5.20
N SER A 631 13.07 9.32 -4.25
CA SER A 631 11.83 9.96 -3.81
C SER A 631 12.04 11.39 -3.34
N VAL A 632 13.04 11.63 -2.47
CA VAL A 632 13.38 12.97 -1.98
C VAL A 632 13.82 13.88 -3.13
N LEU A 633 14.70 13.38 -4.02
CA LEU A 633 15.21 14.18 -5.13
C LEU A 633 14.10 14.55 -6.12
N PHE A 634 13.30 13.56 -6.55
CA PHE A 634 12.19 13.76 -7.47
C PHE A 634 11.18 14.76 -6.90
N SER A 635 10.78 14.55 -5.66
CA SER A 635 9.81 15.40 -4.99
C SER A 635 10.35 16.81 -4.73
N ALA A 636 11.65 17.00 -4.48
CA ALA A 636 12.25 18.33 -4.36
C ALA A 636 12.20 19.15 -5.64
N VAL A 637 12.33 18.50 -6.80
CA VAL A 637 12.18 19.18 -8.09
C VAL A 637 10.73 19.58 -8.31
N CYS A 638 9.78 18.73 -7.94
CA CYS A 638 8.35 19.02 -8.07
C CYS A 638 7.87 20.09 -7.06
N GLY A 639 8.35 20.05 -5.81
CA GLY A 639 8.04 21.03 -4.76
C GLY A 639 8.49 22.45 -5.11
N PHE A 640 9.53 22.59 -5.96
CA PHE A 640 9.91 23.89 -6.53
C PHE A 640 8.81 24.49 -7.43
N GLN A 641 8.03 23.65 -8.12
CA GLN A 641 7.04 24.09 -9.11
C GLN A 641 5.84 24.78 -8.45
N PHE A 642 5.46 24.41 -7.22
CA PHE A 642 4.30 24.97 -6.55
C PHE A 642 4.42 26.47 -6.27
N PRO A 643 5.45 26.96 -5.54
CA PRO A 643 5.65 28.40 -5.36
C PRO A 643 5.85 29.11 -6.71
N ALA A 644 6.64 28.51 -7.61
CA ALA A 644 6.95 29.08 -8.92
C ALA A 644 5.69 29.35 -9.77
N ALA A 645 4.75 28.41 -9.80
CA ALA A 645 3.49 28.56 -10.51
C ALA A 645 2.54 29.54 -9.81
N ALA A 646 2.48 29.52 -8.47
CA ALA A 646 1.65 30.45 -7.70
C ALA A 646 2.01 31.92 -7.97
N PHE A 647 3.30 32.25 -8.03
CA PHE A 647 3.75 33.60 -8.38
C PHE A 647 3.58 33.93 -9.85
N PHE A 648 3.77 32.96 -10.75
CA PHE A 648 3.54 33.17 -12.19
C PHE A 648 2.09 33.53 -12.49
N LEU A 649 1.14 32.95 -11.74
CA LEU A 649 -0.29 33.29 -11.83
C LEU A 649 -0.62 34.62 -11.16
N GLY A 650 0.09 34.97 -10.07
CA GLY A 650 -0.20 36.13 -9.23
C GLY A 650 -1.36 35.86 -8.26
N GLU A 651 -1.20 36.21 -6.98
CA GLU A 651 -2.19 35.91 -5.92
C GLU A 651 -3.57 36.57 -6.16
N GLU A 652 -3.63 37.63 -6.96
CA GLU A 652 -4.89 38.30 -7.32
C GLU A 652 -5.67 37.58 -8.43
N LYS A 653 -5.00 36.82 -9.31
CA LYS A 653 -5.62 36.26 -10.53
C LYS A 653 -5.97 34.78 -10.42
N SER A 654 -5.36 34.01 -9.50
CA SER A 654 -5.86 32.67 -9.13
C SER A 654 -5.87 32.51 -7.61
N PRO A 655 -7.04 32.28 -6.98
CA PRO A 655 -7.12 32.02 -5.54
C PRO A 655 -6.29 30.79 -5.15
N LEU A 656 -5.65 30.80 -3.98
CA LEU A 656 -4.93 29.65 -3.40
C LEU A 656 -5.69 28.32 -3.57
N ALA A 657 -7.00 28.35 -3.31
CA ALA A 657 -7.87 27.19 -3.44
C ALA A 657 -7.92 26.61 -4.87
N GLY A 658 -7.73 27.41 -5.93
CA GLY A 658 -7.61 26.90 -7.30
C GLY A 658 -6.28 26.19 -7.55
N CYS A 659 -5.17 26.73 -7.04
CA CYS A 659 -3.85 26.12 -7.17
C CYS A 659 -3.75 24.80 -6.39
N LEU A 660 -4.23 24.78 -5.13
CA LEU A 660 -4.27 23.56 -4.31
C LEU A 660 -5.20 22.51 -4.91
N ALA A 661 -6.39 22.89 -5.38
CA ALA A 661 -7.31 21.93 -6.00
C ALA A 661 -6.72 21.31 -7.28
N ALA A 662 -6.04 22.11 -8.12
CA ALA A 662 -5.41 21.60 -9.33
C ALA A 662 -4.29 20.60 -9.01
N ASP A 663 -3.44 20.92 -8.03
CA ASP A 663 -2.38 20.03 -7.55
C ASP A 663 -2.96 18.72 -6.97
N LEU A 664 -3.92 18.81 -6.05
CA LEU A 664 -4.56 17.66 -5.39
C LEU A 664 -5.34 16.77 -6.36
N TRP A 665 -6.09 17.34 -7.31
CA TRP A 665 -6.82 16.54 -8.30
C TRP A 665 -5.89 15.92 -9.35
N GLY A 666 -4.82 16.62 -9.73
CA GLY A 666 -3.74 16.04 -10.52
C GLY A 666 -3.12 14.85 -9.81
N ALA A 667 -2.76 15.03 -8.53
CA ALA A 667 -2.22 14.00 -7.65
C ALA A 667 -3.17 12.80 -7.47
N ALA A 668 -4.46 13.05 -7.23
CA ALA A 668 -5.48 12.01 -7.16
C ALA A 668 -5.52 11.16 -8.43
N LEU A 669 -5.63 11.82 -9.60
CA LEU A 669 -5.64 11.11 -10.89
C LEU A 669 -4.33 10.38 -11.17
N GLY A 670 -3.19 10.96 -10.78
CA GLY A 670 -1.87 10.33 -10.89
C GLY A 670 -1.80 9.02 -10.09
N ALA A 671 -2.27 9.03 -8.84
CA ALA A 671 -2.33 7.84 -7.99
C ALA A 671 -3.25 6.76 -8.59
N LEU A 672 -4.47 7.12 -8.99
CA LEU A 672 -5.46 6.17 -9.51
C LEU A 672 -5.05 5.60 -10.87
N VAL A 673 -4.72 6.46 -11.83
CA VAL A 673 -4.40 6.05 -13.20
C VAL A 673 -3.11 5.26 -13.21
N THR A 674 -2.09 5.67 -12.46
CA THR A 674 -0.81 4.95 -12.45
C THR A 674 -0.91 3.64 -11.67
N GLY A 675 -1.39 3.70 -10.43
CA GLY A 675 -1.42 2.55 -9.52
C GLY A 675 -2.50 1.52 -9.85
N ALA A 676 -3.73 1.95 -10.17
CA ALA A 676 -4.85 1.02 -10.40
C ALA A 676 -5.06 0.63 -11.87
N PHE A 677 -4.37 1.26 -12.84
CA PHE A 677 -4.58 0.99 -14.26
C PHE A 677 -3.29 0.79 -15.06
N LEU A 678 -2.43 1.79 -15.16
CA LEU A 678 -1.25 1.73 -16.03
C LEU A 678 -0.31 0.59 -15.59
N ILE A 679 0.01 0.48 -14.30
CA ILE A 679 0.94 -0.54 -13.82
C ILE A 679 0.37 -1.96 -13.99
N PRO A 680 -0.85 -2.29 -13.51
CA PRO A 680 -1.41 -3.64 -13.70
C PRO A 680 -1.64 -4.01 -15.19
N TRP A 681 -2.01 -3.06 -16.04
CA TRP A 681 -2.39 -3.33 -17.43
C TRP A 681 -1.23 -3.34 -18.41
N MET A 682 -0.27 -2.43 -18.22
CA MET A 682 0.83 -2.18 -19.16
C MET A 682 2.22 -2.51 -18.58
N GLY A 683 2.32 -2.81 -17.28
CA GLY A 683 3.58 -3.00 -16.57
C GLY A 683 4.20 -1.67 -16.09
N MET A 684 5.23 -1.77 -15.24
CA MET A 684 5.87 -0.59 -14.65
C MET A 684 6.65 0.23 -15.68
N GLU A 685 7.37 -0.45 -16.59
CA GLU A 685 8.20 0.22 -17.60
C GLU A 685 7.38 1.17 -18.48
N ARG A 686 6.27 0.68 -19.06
CA ARG A 686 5.40 1.47 -19.93
C ARG A 686 4.63 2.56 -19.18
N SER A 687 4.41 2.38 -17.88
CA SER A 687 3.79 3.38 -17.02
C SER A 687 4.68 4.62 -16.87
N VAL A 688 6.01 4.48 -16.82
CA VAL A 688 6.92 5.63 -16.81
C VAL A 688 6.81 6.43 -18.11
N ILE A 689 6.71 5.74 -19.24
CA ILE A 689 6.57 6.39 -20.55
C ILE A 689 5.29 7.24 -20.58
N ALA A 690 4.19 6.75 -19.99
CA ALA A 690 2.96 7.53 -19.85
C ALA A 690 3.16 8.80 -19.00
N LEU A 691 3.91 8.74 -17.88
CA LEU A 691 4.23 9.92 -17.08
C LEU A 691 5.12 10.92 -17.82
N ILE A 692 6.08 10.43 -18.61
CA ILE A 692 6.92 11.25 -19.49
C ILE A 692 6.03 12.03 -20.47
N ILE A 693 5.04 11.38 -21.09
CA ILE A 693 4.10 12.04 -22.01
C ILE A 693 3.30 13.15 -21.29
N VAL A 694 2.84 12.92 -20.06
CA VAL A 694 2.13 13.93 -19.26
C VAL A 694 3.02 15.13 -18.91
N LYS A 695 4.32 14.94 -18.65
CA LYS A 695 5.22 16.08 -18.42
C LYS A 695 5.62 16.80 -19.70
N ILE A 696 5.71 16.09 -20.84
CA ILE A 696 5.93 16.73 -22.14
C ILE A 696 4.76 17.68 -22.49
N SER A 697 3.50 17.30 -22.18
CA SER A 697 2.36 18.20 -22.44
C SER A 697 2.40 19.49 -21.60
N SER A 698 2.94 19.45 -20.38
CA SER A 698 3.20 20.66 -19.57
C SER A 698 4.17 21.61 -20.28
N ILE A 699 5.29 21.09 -20.81
CA ILE A 699 6.27 21.90 -21.55
C ILE A 699 5.63 22.54 -22.79
N ILE A 700 4.80 21.79 -23.53
CA ILE A 700 4.09 22.32 -24.71
C ILE A 700 3.18 23.49 -24.31
N ILE A 701 2.47 23.39 -23.18
CA ILE A 701 1.53 24.43 -22.72
C ILE A 701 2.26 25.68 -22.23
N ILE A 702 3.40 25.52 -21.55
CA ILE A 702 4.26 26.63 -21.10
C ILE A 702 4.91 27.35 -22.30
N THR A 703 5.39 26.59 -23.30
CA THR A 703 6.10 27.16 -24.47
C THR A 703 5.18 27.79 -25.50
N ARG A 704 3.91 27.41 -25.56
CA ARG A 704 2.91 28.02 -26.44
C ARG A 704 2.64 29.48 -26.01
N LYS A 705 3.37 30.42 -26.63
CA LYS A 705 3.18 31.88 -26.50
C LYS A 705 1.68 32.20 -26.54
N GLY A 706 1.22 33.00 -25.59
CA GLY A 706 -0.18 33.40 -25.49
C GLY A 706 -0.67 34.06 -26.78
N GLY A 707 -1.67 33.46 -27.43
CA GLY A 707 -2.72 34.26 -28.03
C GLY A 707 -3.43 34.97 -26.89
N SER A 708 -3.29 36.28 -26.82
CA SER A 708 -4.09 37.12 -25.93
C SER A 708 -5.56 36.87 -26.22
N ARG A 709 -6.28 36.25 -25.29
CA ARG A 709 -7.66 36.68 -25.05
C ARG A 709 -7.59 37.75 -23.98
N HIS A 710 -7.42 38.99 -24.43
CA HIS A 710 -8.04 40.13 -23.77
C HIS A 710 -9.55 39.96 -23.97
N GLY A 711 -10.30 40.10 -22.89
CA GLY A 711 -11.74 39.86 -22.80
C GLY A 711 -12.08 39.58 -21.36
#